data_AF-A0A127MAX6-F1
#
_entry.id   AF-A0A127MAX6-F1
#
_cell.length_a   1.000
_cell.length_b   1.000
_cell.length_c   1.000
_cell.angle_alpha   90.00
_cell.angle_beta   90.00
_cell.angle_gamma   90.00
#
_symmetry.space_group_name_H-M   'P 1'
#
loop_
_entity.id
_entity.type
_entity.pdbx_description
1 polymer ?
#
loop_
_entity_poly.entity_id
_entity_poly.type
_entity_poly.pdbx_seq_one_letter_code
_entity_poly.pdbx_strand_id
1 'polypeptide(L)'
;MSEAAIGRMQLRNRTVLAAMGTEFILDDGSIGERAMAYYEARAAGGVGLIVLETSSVAWPFGMSMPKMLGLSKDEFLPGLSELAQRVQKHDCRIAAQLNHSGKVSAFDVAEGREILVPSRPKPAPNDMGEGLTMAEMANFVRSAGPDGKGPRYKEMDQQDIDWVVGCFASAARLVADAGFDGVEIHAGHGYLLSSYLSPYANRRDDNYGGSLENRARLLLEVVAAIKVAVGDDFPIMVRIDAHEYRTEGGITLGDAVAVSKMLEVAGCHAINVSAYSNNSAIGFTEGPLVHEPGGYIGFAKAVKAAIGIPVIAVGRIEPDVAERHIAAGDFDFLAMGRKLLADPELPNKLRDGRQSDVRPCIYCYICVSQIFINQPLRCAVNPAVGHENALGQIVPAETPRRILVVGGGPGGMEAARVLALRGHQVQLWEGDSVLGGTLRVAALAYEPNGQLLSYLKNAITELPIAVSLNKMASIESIKAARVDAVVLATGAKRSAPLIVGKDLPHVLDGEQLRDMLFAGRAPSKLTWYHRVMLRLSHMLGLSRNIDVLRKLSHVYMPLGKKICIIGGGLVGLEVAELLAERGRQVTVLEAGRDLGSELSVVRRWRVLHDLKSHGVDLRRGASVSEITAGSVCYTQGESHGEIAADNVIIALGAEPDTSILSQLSAINIDAHNIGDSAEVTYIDGAIRTARELAIRL
;
A
#
# COMPACT_ATOMS: atom_id res chain seq x y z
N MET A 1 -7.08 7.52 -22.70
CA MET A 1 -6.73 8.95 -22.43
C MET A 1 -7.70 9.96 -23.07
N SER A 2 -8.90 9.55 -23.49
CA SER A 2 -9.89 10.47 -24.07
C SER A 2 -10.51 11.41 -23.03
N GLU A 3 -10.92 12.60 -23.44
CA GLU A 3 -11.77 13.50 -22.65
C GLU A 3 -13.12 12.87 -22.28
N ALA A 4 -13.73 13.36 -21.20
CA ALA A 4 -15.05 12.96 -20.72
C ALA A 4 -15.64 14.06 -19.80
N ALA A 5 -16.88 13.88 -19.34
CA ALA A 5 -17.53 14.83 -18.45
C ALA A 5 -18.29 14.15 -17.30
N ILE A 6 -18.42 14.86 -16.18
CA ILE A 6 -19.30 14.53 -15.05
C ILE A 6 -20.18 15.75 -14.81
N GLY A 7 -21.46 15.68 -15.19
CA GLY A 7 -22.31 16.88 -15.27
C GLY A 7 -21.66 17.95 -16.15
N ARG A 8 -21.55 19.19 -15.65
CA ARG A 8 -20.86 20.28 -16.36
C ARG A 8 -19.33 20.23 -16.29
N MET A 9 -18.75 19.38 -15.44
CA MET A 9 -17.29 19.31 -15.25
C MET A 9 -16.64 18.54 -16.39
N GLN A 10 -15.99 19.27 -17.29
CA GLN A 10 -15.18 18.71 -18.37
C GLN A 10 -13.81 18.26 -17.85
N LEU A 11 -13.44 17.03 -18.21
CA LEU A 11 -12.23 16.36 -17.75
C LEU A 11 -11.35 16.05 -18.96
N ARG A 12 -10.07 16.47 -18.88
CA ARG A 12 -9.07 16.20 -19.93
C ARG A 12 -8.84 14.71 -20.21
N ASN A 13 -9.14 13.85 -19.23
CA ASN A 13 -9.10 12.40 -19.41
C ASN A 13 -9.92 11.67 -18.34
N ARG A 14 -10.05 10.35 -18.51
CA ARG A 14 -10.83 9.44 -17.66
C ARG A 14 -10.11 8.95 -16.38
N THR A 15 -9.02 9.60 -15.98
CA THR A 15 -8.24 9.22 -14.79
C THR A 15 -8.67 10.02 -13.57
N VAL A 16 -8.99 9.33 -12.48
CA VAL A 16 -9.39 9.92 -11.20
C VAL A 16 -8.39 9.53 -10.11
N LEU A 17 -7.91 10.50 -9.33
CA LEU A 17 -7.27 10.20 -8.04
C LEU A 17 -8.38 9.89 -7.03
N ALA A 18 -8.40 8.66 -6.55
CA ALA A 18 -9.35 8.24 -5.53
C ALA A 18 -9.03 8.90 -4.18
N ALA A 19 -10.08 9.26 -3.43
CA ALA A 19 -9.95 9.73 -2.05
C ALA A 19 -9.15 8.73 -1.20
N MET A 20 -8.14 9.22 -0.50
CA MET A 20 -7.28 8.48 0.43
C MET A 20 -6.86 9.41 1.56
N GLY A 21 -7.06 9.01 2.82
CA GLY A 21 -6.47 9.71 3.96
C GLY A 21 -4.96 9.89 3.80
N THR A 22 -4.43 11.03 4.21
CA THR A 22 -3.00 11.34 4.04
C THR A 22 -2.24 11.53 5.35
N GLU A 23 -2.93 11.96 6.41
CA GLU A 23 -2.28 12.45 7.64
C GLU A 23 -1.30 13.62 7.38
N PHE A 24 -1.51 14.37 6.28
CA PHE A 24 -0.73 15.57 5.93
C PHE A 24 -1.40 16.89 6.32
N ILE A 25 -2.67 16.83 6.73
CA ILE A 25 -3.44 17.99 7.18
C ILE A 25 -2.87 18.53 8.50
N LEU A 26 -3.00 19.84 8.72
CA LEU A 26 -2.56 20.48 9.95
C LEU A 26 -3.48 20.08 11.13
N ASP A 27 -2.97 20.19 12.36
CA ASP A 27 -3.69 19.73 13.56
C ASP A 27 -5.01 20.52 13.81
N ASP A 28 -5.13 21.71 13.23
CA ASP A 28 -6.33 22.56 13.27
C ASP A 28 -7.35 22.23 12.17
N GLY A 29 -7.09 21.19 11.36
CA GLY A 29 -7.95 20.78 10.25
C GLY A 29 -7.75 21.56 8.96
N SER A 30 -6.90 22.61 8.95
CA SER A 30 -6.60 23.38 7.75
C SER A 30 -5.59 22.68 6.84
N ILE A 31 -5.63 22.99 5.55
CA ILE A 31 -4.71 22.43 4.57
C ILE A 31 -3.42 23.24 4.50
N GLY A 32 -2.27 22.59 4.67
CA GLY A 32 -0.94 23.20 4.57
C GLY A 32 -0.19 22.83 3.29
N GLU A 33 0.98 23.46 3.08
CA GLU A 33 1.83 23.30 1.89
C GLU A 33 2.14 21.83 1.56
N ARG A 34 2.38 20.98 2.57
CA ARG A 34 2.68 19.56 2.37
C ARG A 34 1.56 18.84 1.61
N ALA A 35 0.31 19.04 2.03
CA ALA A 35 -0.85 18.44 1.40
C ALA A 35 -1.14 19.09 0.03
N MET A 36 -0.97 20.41 -0.09
CA MET A 36 -1.14 21.12 -1.37
C MET A 36 -0.16 20.61 -2.44
N ALA A 37 1.13 20.53 -2.12
CA ALA A 37 2.16 20.02 -3.03
C ALA A 37 1.90 18.56 -3.43
N TYR A 38 1.39 17.75 -2.50
CA TYR A 38 0.95 16.39 -2.78
C TYR A 38 -0.14 16.34 -3.87
N TYR A 39 -1.22 17.10 -3.74
CA TYR A 39 -2.28 17.12 -4.76
C TYR A 39 -1.82 17.76 -6.08
N GLU A 40 -1.07 18.87 -5.99
CA GLU A 40 -0.53 19.58 -7.15
C GLU A 40 0.36 18.68 -8.02
N ALA A 41 1.21 17.84 -7.42
CA ALA A 41 2.05 16.92 -8.18
C ALA A 41 1.26 15.92 -9.03
N ARG A 42 0.08 15.47 -8.56
CA ARG A 42 -0.79 14.55 -9.33
C ARG A 42 -1.54 15.31 -10.42
N ALA A 43 -1.91 16.56 -10.15
CA ALA A 43 -2.49 17.46 -11.15
C ALA A 43 -1.48 17.73 -12.28
N ALA A 44 -0.23 18.06 -11.96
CA ALA A 44 0.85 18.23 -12.94
C ALA A 44 1.12 16.94 -13.72
N GLY A 45 1.04 15.79 -13.05
CA GLY A 45 1.29 14.47 -13.65
C GLY A 45 0.21 13.90 -14.58
N GLY A 46 -0.85 14.66 -14.84
CA GLY A 46 -1.81 14.34 -15.90
C GLY A 46 -3.14 13.77 -15.43
N VAL A 47 -3.43 13.75 -14.12
CA VAL A 47 -4.74 13.28 -13.60
C VAL A 47 -5.90 14.14 -14.12
N GLY A 48 -7.04 13.55 -14.49
CA GLY A 48 -8.22 14.29 -14.96
C GLY A 48 -9.01 14.93 -13.82
N LEU A 49 -9.29 14.15 -12.77
CA LEU A 49 -10.01 14.57 -11.57
C LEU A 49 -9.25 14.16 -10.30
N ILE A 50 -9.06 15.09 -9.38
CA ILE A 50 -8.63 14.81 -8.01
C ILE A 50 -9.85 14.81 -7.10
N VAL A 51 -10.11 13.69 -6.43
CA VAL A 51 -11.01 13.65 -5.28
C VAL A 51 -10.17 13.69 -4.00
N LEU A 52 -10.38 14.70 -3.16
CA LEU A 52 -9.65 14.85 -1.91
C LEU A 52 -9.91 13.69 -0.95
N GLU A 53 -9.03 13.58 0.04
CA GLU A 53 -9.19 12.65 1.15
C GLU A 53 -10.53 12.79 1.88
N THR A 54 -10.85 11.81 2.73
CA THR A 54 -12.05 11.85 3.58
C THR A 54 -12.04 13.12 4.42
N SER A 55 -12.88 14.09 4.05
CA SER A 55 -12.90 15.44 4.62
C SER A 55 -14.11 15.59 5.54
N SER A 56 -13.89 16.09 6.75
CA SER A 56 -14.94 16.18 7.78
C SER A 56 -15.89 17.34 7.50
N VAL A 57 -17.16 17.02 7.30
CA VAL A 57 -18.25 18.01 7.16
C VAL A 57 -18.59 18.71 8.47
N ALA A 58 -18.09 18.20 9.60
CA ALA A 58 -18.45 18.66 10.93
C ALA A 58 -17.23 18.86 11.84
N TRP A 59 -16.05 19.15 11.28
CA TRP A 59 -14.80 19.28 12.04
C TRP A 59 -14.99 20.17 13.29
N PRO A 60 -14.51 19.77 14.48
CA PRO A 60 -13.68 18.59 14.76
C PRO A 60 -14.46 17.31 15.08
N PHE A 61 -15.77 17.25 14.82
CA PHE A 61 -16.63 16.08 15.06
C PHE A 61 -16.68 15.15 13.84
N GLY A 62 -17.04 13.88 14.06
CA GLY A 62 -17.28 12.92 13.00
C GLY A 62 -16.00 12.45 12.30
N MET A 63 -14.87 12.39 13.01
CA MET A 63 -13.54 12.12 12.44
C MET A 63 -13.05 10.69 12.74
N SER A 64 -12.58 10.00 11.70
CA SER A 64 -11.94 8.67 11.83
C SER A 64 -10.43 8.72 12.03
N MET A 65 -9.80 9.87 11.78
CA MET A 65 -8.36 10.08 11.78
C MET A 65 -8.05 11.40 12.49
N PRO A 66 -6.93 11.53 13.23
CA PRO A 66 -6.56 12.77 13.89
C PRO A 66 -6.42 13.96 12.93
N LYS A 67 -5.85 13.74 11.75
CA LYS A 67 -5.58 14.81 10.75
C LYS A 67 -6.48 14.70 9.54
N MET A 68 -7.78 14.92 9.74
CA MET A 68 -8.75 15.07 8.63
C MET A 68 -8.92 16.53 8.24
N LEU A 69 -9.05 16.79 6.94
CA LEU A 69 -9.37 18.10 6.39
C LEU A 69 -10.74 18.56 6.90
N GLY A 70 -10.81 19.77 7.44
CA GLY A 70 -12.05 20.37 7.91
C GLY A 70 -12.80 21.11 6.80
N LEU A 71 -14.13 20.95 6.77
CA LEU A 71 -15.04 21.63 5.84
C LEU A 71 -16.22 22.30 6.55
N SER A 72 -16.10 22.57 7.85
CA SER A 72 -17.20 23.05 8.71
C SER A 72 -17.12 24.54 9.10
N LYS A 73 -16.03 25.24 8.74
CA LYS A 73 -15.76 26.62 9.16
C LYS A 73 -15.15 27.44 8.02
N ASP A 74 -15.55 28.69 7.90
CA ASP A 74 -15.04 29.64 6.88
C ASP A 74 -13.53 29.85 6.94
N GLU A 75 -12.89 29.61 8.09
CA GLU A 75 -11.44 29.65 8.28
C GLU A 75 -10.69 28.68 7.35
N PHE A 76 -11.35 27.62 6.86
CA PHE A 76 -10.76 26.68 5.91
C PHE A 76 -10.77 27.18 4.46
N LEU A 77 -11.62 28.16 4.13
CA LEU A 77 -11.86 28.65 2.77
C LEU A 77 -10.58 29.14 2.06
N PRO A 78 -9.66 29.91 2.68
CA PRO A 78 -8.48 30.42 1.98
C PRO A 78 -7.55 29.30 1.49
N GLY A 79 -7.24 28.33 2.35
CA GLY A 79 -6.37 27.21 1.98
C GLY A 79 -7.00 26.30 0.93
N LEU A 80 -8.31 26.07 1.01
CA LEU A 80 -9.05 25.33 -0.01
C LEU A 80 -9.03 26.06 -1.36
N SER A 81 -9.22 27.39 -1.35
CA SER A 81 -9.18 28.21 -2.56
C SER A 81 -7.80 28.18 -3.23
N GLU A 82 -6.74 28.27 -2.43
CA GLU A 82 -5.37 28.15 -2.93
C GLU A 82 -5.11 26.77 -3.55
N LEU A 83 -5.54 25.69 -2.89
CA LEU A 83 -5.42 24.34 -3.42
C LEU A 83 -6.15 24.20 -4.76
N ALA A 84 -7.40 24.68 -4.86
CA ALA A 84 -8.19 24.59 -6.09
C ALA A 84 -7.46 25.27 -7.25
N GLN A 85 -6.95 26.50 -7.04
CA GLN A 85 -6.16 27.23 -8.04
C GLN A 85 -4.89 26.47 -8.44
N ARG A 86 -4.15 25.90 -7.48
CA ARG A 86 -2.93 25.13 -7.73
C ARG A 86 -3.19 23.86 -8.54
N VAL A 87 -4.33 23.20 -8.36
CA VAL A 87 -4.71 22.02 -9.14
C VAL A 87 -5.20 22.40 -10.54
N GLN A 88 -6.09 23.40 -10.62
CA GLN A 88 -6.73 23.80 -11.88
C GLN A 88 -5.77 24.45 -12.88
N LYS A 89 -4.67 25.07 -12.42
CA LYS A 89 -3.61 25.58 -13.32
C LYS A 89 -2.98 24.49 -14.21
N HIS A 90 -3.16 23.22 -13.84
CA HIS A 90 -2.67 22.05 -14.59
C HIS A 90 -3.75 21.38 -15.44
N ASP A 91 -4.88 22.04 -15.71
CA ASP A 91 -6.03 21.47 -16.44
C ASP A 91 -6.54 20.18 -15.76
N CYS A 92 -6.50 20.17 -14.43
CA CYS A 92 -7.04 19.10 -13.60
C CYS A 92 -8.25 19.64 -12.83
N ARG A 93 -9.31 18.84 -12.73
CA ARG A 93 -10.47 19.17 -11.91
C ARG A 93 -10.28 18.69 -10.47
N ILE A 94 -10.97 19.32 -9.54
CA ILE A 94 -10.88 18.99 -8.12
C ILE A 94 -12.26 18.89 -7.47
N ALA A 95 -12.45 17.86 -6.64
CA ALA A 95 -13.65 17.67 -5.84
C ALA A 95 -13.30 17.29 -4.40
N ALA A 96 -14.09 17.76 -3.43
CA ALA A 96 -13.92 17.37 -2.04
C ALA A 96 -14.78 16.14 -1.72
N GLN A 97 -14.22 15.14 -1.03
CA GLN A 97 -15.00 14.02 -0.53
C GLN A 97 -15.60 14.37 0.84
N LEU A 98 -16.92 14.59 0.87
CA LEU A 98 -17.67 14.95 2.06
C LEU A 98 -17.94 13.70 2.90
N ASN A 99 -17.51 13.72 4.16
CA ASN A 99 -17.63 12.57 5.06
C ASN A 99 -18.02 12.97 6.49
N HIS A 100 -18.86 12.13 7.09
CA HIS A 100 -19.03 12.03 8.54
C HIS A 100 -18.77 10.58 8.94
N SER A 101 -17.78 10.34 9.79
CA SER A 101 -17.26 8.99 10.01
C SER A 101 -18.20 8.06 10.79
N GLY A 102 -19.21 8.61 11.49
CA GLY A 102 -20.24 7.79 12.16
C GLY A 102 -19.62 6.74 13.08
N LYS A 103 -20.04 5.48 12.99
CA LYS A 103 -19.54 4.39 13.86
C LYS A 103 -18.02 4.18 13.83
N VAL A 104 -17.32 4.66 12.80
CA VAL A 104 -15.86 4.55 12.67
C VAL A 104 -15.13 5.86 13.03
N SER A 105 -15.80 6.81 13.70
CA SER A 105 -15.19 8.04 14.23
C SER A 105 -14.23 7.76 15.40
N ALA A 106 -13.09 7.12 15.12
CA ALA A 106 -12.11 6.75 16.14
C ALA A 106 -11.58 7.96 16.93
N PHE A 107 -11.44 9.13 16.29
CA PHE A 107 -10.96 10.34 16.97
C PHE A 107 -11.98 10.87 17.99
N ASP A 108 -13.29 10.77 17.69
CA ASP A 108 -14.34 11.09 18.65
C ASP A 108 -14.32 10.16 19.87
N VAL A 109 -13.99 8.87 19.68
CA VAL A 109 -13.76 7.94 20.79
C VAL A 109 -12.67 8.47 21.71
N ALA A 110 -11.53 8.86 21.14
CA ALA A 110 -10.36 9.33 21.88
C ALA A 110 -10.64 10.62 22.67
N GLU A 111 -11.43 11.52 22.11
CA GLU A 111 -11.87 12.78 22.73
C GLU A 111 -13.07 12.61 23.67
N GLY A 112 -13.63 11.39 23.77
CA GLY A 112 -14.76 11.09 24.64
C GLY A 112 -16.11 11.60 24.14
N ARG A 113 -16.20 11.95 22.85
CA ARG A 113 -17.41 12.50 22.22
C ARG A 113 -18.42 11.41 21.86
N GLU A 114 -19.66 11.81 21.68
CA GLU A 114 -20.72 10.92 21.21
C GLU A 114 -20.53 10.57 19.73
N ILE A 115 -20.88 9.34 19.38
CA ILE A 115 -20.74 8.76 18.05
C ILE A 115 -22.13 8.51 17.50
N LEU A 116 -22.49 9.29 16.48
CA LEU A 116 -23.78 9.19 15.81
C LEU A 116 -23.87 7.90 14.98
N VAL A 117 -24.94 7.14 15.21
CA VAL A 117 -25.24 5.88 14.51
C VAL A 117 -26.75 5.76 14.22
N PRO A 118 -27.15 5.03 13.17
CA PRO A 118 -28.56 4.72 12.95
C PRO A 118 -29.13 3.78 14.03
N SER A 119 -28.30 2.85 14.51
CA SER A 119 -28.61 1.90 15.58
C SER A 119 -27.31 1.52 16.29
N ARG A 120 -27.39 1.17 17.58
CA ARG A 120 -26.22 0.72 18.36
C ARG A 120 -25.53 -0.47 17.67
N PRO A 121 -24.21 -0.46 17.43
CA PRO A 121 -23.54 -1.58 16.79
C PRO A 121 -23.69 -2.89 17.56
N LYS A 122 -23.86 -4.01 16.85
CA LYS A 122 -23.84 -5.33 17.46
C LYS A 122 -22.40 -5.66 17.90
N PRO A 123 -22.20 -6.31 19.05
CA PRO A 123 -20.91 -6.92 19.36
C PRO A 123 -20.53 -7.91 18.26
N ALA A 124 -19.33 -7.78 17.71
CA ALA A 124 -18.79 -8.68 16.70
C ALA A 124 -17.33 -9.01 17.04
N PRO A 125 -16.85 -10.23 16.75
CA PRO A 125 -15.44 -10.56 16.84
C PRO A 125 -14.61 -9.60 15.99
N ASN A 126 -13.48 -9.16 16.53
CA ASN A 126 -12.51 -8.29 15.86
C ASN A 126 -11.11 -8.84 16.12
N ASP A 127 -10.47 -9.32 15.06
CA ASP A 127 -9.11 -9.88 15.08
C ASP A 127 -8.05 -8.89 14.54
N MET A 128 -8.42 -7.64 14.19
CA MET A 128 -7.46 -6.62 13.75
C MET A 128 -6.36 -6.38 14.80
N GLY A 129 -6.68 -6.49 16.09
CA GLY A 129 -5.71 -6.36 17.17
C GLY A 129 -4.67 -7.50 17.22
N GLU A 130 -4.98 -8.70 16.71
CA GLU A 130 -4.06 -9.86 16.81
C GLU A 130 -2.79 -9.69 15.98
N GLY A 131 -2.83 -8.87 14.92
CA GLY A 131 -1.69 -8.62 14.05
C GLY A 131 -0.86 -7.40 14.40
N LEU A 132 -1.17 -6.67 15.49
CA LEU A 132 -0.44 -5.45 15.87
C LEU A 132 0.68 -5.75 16.87
N THR A 133 1.85 -5.16 16.65
CA THR A 133 2.91 -5.07 17.66
C THR A 133 2.53 -4.09 18.76
N MET A 134 3.20 -4.17 19.90
CA MET A 134 2.98 -3.21 21.01
C MET A 134 3.26 -1.75 20.59
N ALA A 135 4.25 -1.52 19.75
CA ALA A 135 4.57 -0.17 19.25
C ALA A 135 3.47 0.37 18.32
N GLU A 136 2.93 -0.47 17.44
CA GLU A 136 1.81 -0.09 16.57
C GLU A 136 0.52 0.13 17.37
N MET A 137 0.25 -0.71 18.37
CA MET A 137 -0.89 -0.53 19.28
C MET A 137 -0.80 0.81 20.04
N ALA A 138 0.39 1.24 20.46
CA ALA A 138 0.59 2.51 21.14
C ALA A 138 0.27 3.73 20.26
N ASN A 139 0.42 3.58 18.95
CA ASN A 139 0.13 4.62 17.96
C ASN A 139 -1.31 4.57 17.44
N PHE A 140 -2.08 3.52 17.74
CA PHE A 140 -3.47 3.42 17.35
C PHE A 140 -4.32 4.44 18.11
N VAL A 141 -5.38 4.97 17.48
CA VAL A 141 -6.29 5.91 18.17
C VAL A 141 -6.84 5.22 19.42
N ARG A 142 -6.83 5.90 20.58
CA ARG A 142 -7.26 5.34 21.88
C ARG A 142 -8.67 4.79 21.80
N SER A 143 -8.78 3.50 21.47
CA SER A 143 -10.06 2.84 21.19
C SER A 143 -10.89 2.66 22.47
N ALA A 144 -10.23 2.77 23.63
CA ALA A 144 -10.87 2.77 24.94
C ALA A 144 -11.39 4.16 25.37
N GLY A 145 -11.11 5.21 24.60
CA GLY A 145 -11.44 6.59 24.97
C GLY A 145 -10.69 7.12 26.20
N PRO A 146 -11.03 8.33 26.67
CA PRO A 146 -10.29 8.99 27.75
C PRO A 146 -10.54 8.35 29.14
N ASP A 147 -11.65 7.64 29.31
CA ASP A 147 -12.06 7.00 30.56
C ASP A 147 -11.98 5.46 30.53
N GLY A 148 -11.42 4.89 29.46
CA GLY A 148 -11.27 3.45 29.30
C GLY A 148 -12.55 2.67 28.99
N LYS A 149 -13.69 3.35 28.78
CA LYS A 149 -15.01 2.72 28.58
C LYS A 149 -15.37 2.47 27.11
N GLY A 150 -14.54 2.93 26.17
CA GLY A 150 -14.76 2.76 24.74
C GLY A 150 -15.75 3.77 24.13
N PRO A 151 -16.34 3.44 22.96
CA PRO A 151 -17.20 4.35 22.19
C PRO A 151 -18.53 4.66 22.88
N ARG A 152 -18.97 5.92 22.79
CA ARG A 152 -20.28 6.40 23.27
C ARG A 152 -21.26 6.53 22.11
N TYR A 153 -21.94 5.44 21.78
CA TYR A 153 -22.91 5.47 20.67
C TYR A 153 -24.20 6.19 21.06
N LYS A 154 -24.59 7.16 20.22
CA LYS A 154 -25.89 7.83 20.23
C LYS A 154 -26.67 7.41 18.99
N GLU A 155 -27.82 6.78 19.19
CA GLU A 155 -28.76 6.55 18.09
C GLU A 155 -29.37 7.89 17.71
N MET A 156 -29.26 8.25 16.42
CA MET A 156 -29.67 9.57 15.96
C MET A 156 -31.19 9.73 16.08
N ASP A 157 -31.60 10.86 16.64
CA ASP A 157 -32.97 11.35 16.52
C ASP A 157 -33.13 12.27 15.29
N GLN A 158 -34.31 12.85 15.10
CA GLN A 158 -34.57 13.73 13.96
C GLN A 158 -33.70 15.01 14.00
N GLN A 159 -33.38 15.55 15.18
CA GLN A 159 -32.53 16.74 15.28
C GLN A 159 -31.09 16.43 14.87
N ASP A 160 -30.58 15.25 15.25
CA ASP A 160 -29.28 14.78 14.80
C ASP A 160 -29.24 14.58 13.28
N ILE A 161 -30.32 14.04 12.69
CA ILE A 161 -30.46 13.88 11.25
C ILE A 161 -30.44 15.24 10.54
N ASP A 162 -31.28 16.18 10.99
CA ASP A 162 -31.36 17.53 10.42
C ASP A 162 -30.01 18.26 10.51
N TRP A 163 -29.31 18.11 11.65
CA TRP A 163 -27.97 18.66 11.85
C TRP A 163 -26.95 18.08 10.88
N VAL A 164 -26.90 16.75 10.71
CA VAL A 164 -25.99 16.10 9.76
C VAL A 164 -26.28 16.57 8.34
N VAL A 165 -27.53 16.62 7.91
CA VAL A 165 -27.93 17.13 6.59
C VAL A 165 -27.43 18.57 6.40
N GLY A 166 -27.62 19.42 7.41
CA GLY A 166 -27.10 20.79 7.43
C GLY A 166 -25.58 20.87 7.31
N CYS A 167 -24.83 20.00 7.99
CA CYS A 167 -23.37 19.93 7.88
C CYS A 167 -22.91 19.60 6.46
N PHE A 168 -23.52 18.59 5.81
CA PHE A 168 -23.18 18.25 4.43
C PHE A 168 -23.48 19.40 3.46
N ALA A 169 -24.62 20.07 3.61
CA ALA A 169 -25.00 21.21 2.77
C ALA A 169 -24.05 22.40 2.97
N SER A 170 -23.72 22.73 4.22
CA SER A 170 -22.76 23.80 4.57
C SER A 170 -21.37 23.52 4.00
N ALA A 171 -20.88 22.28 4.18
CA ALA A 171 -19.58 21.87 3.65
C ALA A 171 -19.55 21.94 2.11
N ALA A 172 -20.61 21.53 1.43
CA ALA A 172 -20.70 21.65 -0.03
C ALA A 172 -20.69 23.10 -0.51
N ARG A 173 -21.41 24.00 0.19
CA ARG A 173 -21.38 25.44 -0.09
C ARG A 173 -19.96 25.99 0.06
N LEU A 174 -19.29 25.71 1.17
CA LEU A 174 -17.92 26.17 1.43
C LEU A 174 -16.94 25.67 0.36
N VAL A 175 -17.07 24.41 -0.06
CA VAL A 175 -16.25 23.82 -1.14
C VAL A 175 -16.52 24.50 -2.49
N ALA A 176 -17.78 24.77 -2.82
CA ALA A 176 -18.13 25.50 -4.04
C ALA A 176 -17.61 26.95 -4.02
N ASP A 177 -17.73 27.63 -2.88
CA ASP A 177 -17.22 28.99 -2.67
C ASP A 177 -15.68 29.04 -2.75
N ALA A 178 -15.00 27.95 -2.38
CA ALA A 178 -13.56 27.78 -2.56
C ALA A 178 -13.14 27.58 -4.04
N GLY A 179 -14.09 27.47 -4.97
CA GLY A 179 -13.82 27.30 -6.40
C GLY A 179 -13.56 25.86 -6.85
N PHE A 180 -13.95 24.86 -6.06
CA PHE A 180 -13.86 23.45 -6.48
C PHE A 180 -14.84 23.16 -7.62
N ASP A 181 -14.51 22.15 -8.43
CA ASP A 181 -15.32 21.75 -9.59
C ASP A 181 -16.47 20.81 -9.22
N GLY A 182 -16.49 20.23 -8.01
CA GLY A 182 -17.54 19.32 -7.57
C GLY A 182 -17.36 18.82 -6.13
N VAL A 183 -18.26 17.92 -5.71
CA VAL A 183 -18.17 17.17 -4.44
C VAL A 183 -18.40 15.67 -4.68
N GLU A 184 -17.79 14.83 -3.86
CA GLU A 184 -18.14 13.41 -3.74
C GLU A 184 -18.75 13.16 -2.35
N ILE A 185 -20.00 12.69 -2.28
CA ILE A 185 -20.63 12.29 -1.02
C ILE A 185 -20.15 10.88 -0.67
N HIS A 186 -19.57 10.70 0.51
CA HIS A 186 -19.11 9.39 0.92
C HIS A 186 -20.22 8.56 1.61
N ALA A 187 -20.86 7.69 0.83
CA ALA A 187 -21.87 6.73 1.29
C ALA A 187 -21.37 5.28 1.23
N GLY A 188 -20.08 5.07 1.52
CA GLY A 188 -19.42 3.77 1.51
C GLY A 188 -18.60 3.51 2.79
N HIS A 189 -17.97 2.34 2.84
CA HIS A 189 -17.00 1.91 3.85
C HIS A 189 -17.44 1.99 5.32
N GLY A 190 -18.72 1.77 5.61
CA GLY A 190 -19.21 1.75 6.98
C GLY A 190 -19.20 3.09 7.70
N TYR A 191 -18.96 4.20 7.00
CA TYR A 191 -19.18 5.56 7.51
C TYR A 191 -20.67 5.82 7.77
N LEU A 192 -21.04 7.04 8.16
CA LEU A 192 -22.41 7.34 8.61
C LEU A 192 -23.47 6.99 7.56
N LEU A 193 -23.32 7.50 6.34
CA LEU A 193 -24.30 7.30 5.27
C LEU A 193 -24.37 5.83 4.81
N SER A 194 -23.22 5.14 4.68
CA SER A 194 -23.16 3.69 4.41
C SER A 194 -23.85 2.89 5.53
N SER A 195 -23.69 3.29 6.79
CA SER A 195 -24.34 2.63 7.92
C SER A 195 -25.87 2.74 7.88
N TYR A 196 -26.43 3.82 7.32
CA TYR A 196 -27.87 3.91 7.07
C TYR A 196 -28.32 2.98 5.95
N LEU A 197 -27.54 2.87 4.87
CA LEU A 197 -27.84 1.97 3.74
C LEU A 197 -27.78 0.48 4.12
N SER A 198 -26.87 0.12 5.01
CA SER A 198 -26.64 -1.27 5.43
C SER A 198 -27.81 -1.83 6.27
N PRO A 199 -28.48 -2.92 5.83
CA PRO A 199 -29.51 -3.56 6.63
C PRO A 199 -28.96 -4.20 7.92
N TYR A 200 -27.66 -4.51 7.95
CA TYR A 200 -27.01 -5.02 9.16
C TYR A 200 -26.84 -3.91 10.21
N ALA A 201 -26.37 -2.74 9.79
CA ALA A 201 -26.06 -1.63 10.68
C ALA A 201 -27.29 -0.82 11.09
N ASN A 202 -28.23 -0.61 10.17
CA ASN A 202 -29.46 0.15 10.39
C ASN A 202 -30.65 -0.78 10.62
N ARG A 203 -31.12 -0.81 11.87
CA ARG A 203 -32.25 -1.64 12.32
C ARG A 203 -33.40 -0.80 12.85
N ARG A 204 -33.48 0.46 12.42
CA ARG A 204 -34.58 1.36 12.78
C ARG A 204 -35.90 0.84 12.20
N ASP A 205 -36.98 1.16 12.90
CA ASP A 205 -38.38 0.84 12.53
C ASP A 205 -39.17 2.09 12.11
N ASP A 206 -38.49 3.24 12.01
CA ASP A 206 -39.04 4.50 11.53
C ASP A 206 -38.80 4.71 10.02
N ASN A 207 -39.05 5.94 9.55
CA ASN A 207 -38.91 6.32 8.14
C ASN A 207 -37.47 6.29 7.61
N TYR A 208 -36.47 6.01 8.45
CA TYR A 208 -35.08 5.88 8.04
C TYR A 208 -34.56 4.43 8.13
N GLY A 209 -35.41 3.45 8.45
CA GLY A 209 -35.04 2.03 8.50
C GLY A 209 -36.06 1.09 7.84
N GLY A 210 -35.78 -0.20 7.89
CA GLY A 210 -36.60 -1.22 7.23
C GLY A 210 -36.34 -1.30 5.73
N SER A 211 -37.23 -0.74 4.90
CA SER A 211 -37.13 -0.84 3.43
C SER A 211 -35.88 -0.15 2.88
N LEU A 212 -35.48 -0.50 1.66
CA LEU A 212 -34.31 0.13 1.03
C LEU A 212 -34.52 1.64 0.82
N GLU A 213 -35.73 2.05 0.45
CA GLU A 213 -36.12 3.46 0.26
C GLU A 213 -35.96 4.26 1.55
N ASN A 214 -36.39 3.70 2.68
CA ASN A 214 -36.23 4.34 3.99
C ASN A 214 -34.75 4.39 4.39
N ARG A 215 -34.00 3.31 4.20
CA ARG A 215 -32.55 3.27 4.48
C ARG A 215 -31.75 4.27 3.62
N ALA A 216 -32.19 4.51 2.38
CA ALA A 216 -31.60 5.49 1.47
C ALA A 216 -32.03 6.93 1.74
N ARG A 217 -33.07 7.17 2.56
CA ARG A 217 -33.68 8.49 2.76
C ARG A 217 -32.68 9.55 3.21
N LEU A 218 -31.86 9.26 4.22
CA LEU A 218 -30.85 10.22 4.71
C LEU A 218 -29.89 10.65 3.60
N LEU A 219 -29.43 9.71 2.78
CA LEU A 219 -28.53 10.01 1.65
C LEU A 219 -29.22 10.91 0.61
N LEU A 220 -30.49 10.64 0.30
CA LEU A 220 -31.26 11.44 -0.65
C LEU A 220 -31.56 12.85 -0.12
N GLU A 221 -31.83 12.98 1.18
CA GLU A 221 -31.99 14.29 1.84
C GLU A 221 -30.70 15.10 1.83
N VAL A 222 -29.55 14.45 2.07
CA VAL A 222 -28.22 15.08 1.91
C VAL A 222 -28.02 15.58 0.49
N VAL A 223 -28.33 14.76 -0.53
CA VAL A 223 -28.23 15.18 -1.94
C VAL A 223 -29.13 16.39 -2.21
N ALA A 224 -30.39 16.36 -1.77
CA ALA A 224 -31.33 17.46 -1.97
C ALA A 224 -30.85 18.76 -1.29
N ALA A 225 -30.37 18.67 -0.05
CA ALA A 225 -29.86 19.82 0.70
C ALA A 225 -28.60 20.41 0.05
N ILE A 226 -27.69 19.56 -0.45
CA ILE A 226 -26.53 20.02 -1.23
C ILE A 226 -27.00 20.75 -2.48
N LYS A 227 -27.95 20.20 -3.26
CA LYS A 227 -28.44 20.88 -4.48
C LYS A 227 -29.07 22.24 -4.19
N VAL A 228 -29.84 22.38 -3.11
CA VAL A 228 -30.31 23.69 -2.64
C VAL A 228 -29.13 24.62 -2.30
N ALA A 229 -28.08 24.07 -1.69
CA ALA A 229 -26.91 24.78 -1.24
C ALA A 229 -25.82 25.00 -2.32
N VAL A 230 -25.90 24.50 -3.56
CA VAL A 230 -24.89 24.81 -4.60
C VAL A 230 -25.47 24.94 -6.01
N GLY A 231 -26.75 24.64 -6.20
CA GLY A 231 -27.44 24.61 -7.48
C GLY A 231 -27.39 23.24 -8.15
N ASP A 232 -28.34 22.99 -9.05
CA ASP A 232 -28.53 21.69 -9.71
C ASP A 232 -27.38 21.31 -10.66
N ASP A 233 -26.69 22.30 -11.22
CA ASP A 233 -25.61 22.10 -12.19
C ASP A 233 -24.25 21.81 -11.53
N PHE A 234 -24.13 21.97 -10.22
CA PHE A 234 -22.87 21.69 -9.54
C PHE A 234 -22.63 20.16 -9.48
N PRO A 235 -21.48 19.66 -9.96
CA PRO A 235 -21.21 18.22 -9.99
C PRO A 235 -21.23 17.57 -8.61
N ILE A 236 -22.08 16.57 -8.47
CA ILE A 236 -22.26 15.77 -7.25
C ILE A 236 -22.03 14.31 -7.62
N MET A 237 -21.00 13.72 -7.06
CA MET A 237 -20.68 12.31 -7.20
C MET A 237 -21.03 11.60 -5.90
N VAL A 238 -21.31 10.30 -5.94
CA VAL A 238 -21.58 9.52 -4.72
C VAL A 238 -20.78 8.24 -4.75
N ARG A 239 -20.03 7.99 -3.68
CA ARG A 239 -19.29 6.74 -3.50
C ARG A 239 -20.09 5.78 -2.63
N ILE A 240 -20.43 4.60 -3.17
CA ILE A 240 -21.25 3.58 -2.50
C ILE A 240 -20.52 2.24 -2.39
N ASP A 241 -20.98 1.40 -1.47
CA ASP A 241 -20.57 0.00 -1.39
C ASP A 241 -21.48 -0.86 -2.28
N ALA A 242 -20.89 -1.66 -3.17
CA ALA A 242 -21.58 -2.69 -3.92
C ALA A 242 -21.76 -3.98 -3.12
N HIS A 243 -20.98 -4.17 -2.07
CA HIS A 243 -21.02 -5.36 -1.23
C HIS A 243 -20.45 -5.08 0.16
N GLU A 244 -21.02 -5.71 1.19
CA GLU A 244 -20.43 -5.80 2.52
C GLU A 244 -19.92 -7.22 2.79
N TYR A 245 -18.61 -7.42 2.63
CA TYR A 245 -17.95 -8.69 2.89
C TYR A 245 -18.04 -9.05 4.39
N ARG A 246 -18.13 -10.36 4.65
CA ARG A 246 -18.13 -10.95 6.01
C ARG A 246 -19.19 -10.36 6.95
N THR A 247 -20.27 -9.81 6.39
CA THR A 247 -21.34 -9.16 7.12
C THR A 247 -22.65 -9.82 6.72
N GLU A 248 -23.15 -10.70 7.58
CA GLU A 248 -24.41 -11.41 7.34
C GLU A 248 -25.56 -10.40 7.24
N GLY A 249 -26.30 -10.41 6.12
CA GLY A 249 -27.35 -9.43 5.86
C GLY A 249 -26.84 -8.01 5.63
N GLY A 250 -25.57 -7.85 5.23
CA GLY A 250 -25.03 -6.56 4.80
C GLY A 250 -25.51 -6.13 3.41
N ILE A 251 -24.96 -5.02 2.92
CA ILE A 251 -25.24 -4.47 1.59
C ILE A 251 -24.94 -5.50 0.49
N THR A 252 -25.87 -5.63 -0.46
CA THR A 252 -25.73 -6.48 -1.64
C THR A 252 -25.57 -5.66 -2.92
N LEU A 253 -25.13 -6.31 -4.00
CA LEU A 253 -25.04 -5.67 -5.32
C LEU A 253 -26.41 -5.19 -5.82
N GLY A 254 -27.49 -5.92 -5.48
CA GLY A 254 -28.85 -5.52 -5.79
C GLY A 254 -29.24 -4.20 -5.11
N ASP A 255 -28.90 -4.04 -3.83
CA ASP A 255 -29.11 -2.78 -3.09
C ASP A 255 -28.35 -1.64 -3.77
N ALA A 256 -27.08 -1.85 -4.11
CA ALA A 256 -26.23 -0.83 -4.73
C ALA A 256 -26.76 -0.37 -6.10
N VAL A 257 -27.25 -1.30 -6.93
CA VAL A 257 -27.89 -0.97 -8.21
C VAL A 257 -29.17 -0.16 -7.99
N ALA A 258 -30.01 -0.55 -7.03
CA ALA A 258 -31.25 0.16 -6.74
C ALA A 258 -30.99 1.58 -6.18
N VAL A 259 -30.04 1.72 -5.24
CA VAL A 259 -29.61 3.02 -4.71
C VAL A 259 -29.02 3.90 -5.80
N SER A 260 -28.23 3.34 -6.72
CA SER A 260 -27.67 4.10 -7.85
C SER A 260 -28.75 4.73 -8.73
N LYS A 261 -29.87 4.02 -8.97
CA LYS A 261 -31.03 4.56 -9.70
C LYS A 261 -31.71 5.69 -8.93
N MET A 262 -31.86 5.53 -7.60
CA MET A 262 -32.44 6.59 -6.76
C MET A 262 -31.57 7.86 -6.79
N LEU A 263 -30.24 7.71 -6.77
CA LEU A 263 -29.28 8.81 -6.84
C LEU A 263 -29.29 9.50 -8.21
N GLU A 264 -29.41 8.74 -9.30
CA GLU A 264 -29.59 9.31 -10.63
C GLU A 264 -30.87 10.15 -10.71
N VAL A 265 -32.00 9.64 -10.19
CA VAL A 265 -33.26 10.40 -10.14
C VAL A 265 -33.17 11.64 -9.25
N ALA A 266 -32.41 11.58 -8.16
CA ALA A 266 -32.10 12.76 -7.33
C ALA A 266 -31.20 13.79 -8.05
N GLY A 267 -30.64 13.42 -9.21
CA GLY A 267 -29.80 14.26 -10.05
C GLY A 267 -28.37 14.36 -9.56
N CYS A 268 -27.81 13.25 -9.05
CA CYS A 268 -26.36 13.06 -8.97
C CYS A 268 -25.77 12.86 -10.37
N HIS A 269 -24.48 13.15 -10.50
CA HIS A 269 -23.78 13.24 -11.78
C HIS A 269 -22.82 12.09 -12.06
N ALA A 270 -22.41 11.32 -11.05
CA ALA A 270 -21.70 10.05 -11.24
C ALA A 270 -21.79 9.16 -9.99
N ILE A 271 -21.58 7.86 -10.18
CA ILE A 271 -21.47 6.87 -9.10
C ILE A 271 -20.07 6.27 -9.06
N ASN A 272 -19.43 6.31 -7.89
CA ASN A 272 -18.16 5.66 -7.61
C ASN A 272 -18.40 4.36 -6.83
N VAL A 273 -18.02 3.22 -7.43
CA VAL A 273 -18.42 1.90 -6.92
C VAL A 273 -17.27 1.23 -6.17
N SER A 274 -17.46 1.00 -4.87
CA SER A 274 -16.50 0.37 -3.96
C SER A 274 -17.13 -0.84 -3.26
N ALA A 275 -16.50 -1.34 -2.20
CA ALA A 275 -17.12 -2.29 -1.27
C ALA A 275 -16.53 -2.14 0.14
N TYR A 276 -17.24 -2.69 1.13
CA TYR A 276 -16.85 -2.66 2.54
C TYR A 276 -16.74 -4.07 3.12
N SER A 277 -16.22 -4.19 4.34
CA SER A 277 -16.18 -5.43 5.10
C SER A 277 -16.40 -5.13 6.58
N ASN A 278 -16.78 -6.13 7.36
CA ASN A 278 -16.70 -6.06 8.81
C ASN A 278 -15.26 -5.75 9.30
N ASN A 279 -15.10 -5.52 10.60
CA ASN A 279 -13.81 -5.23 11.23
C ASN A 279 -12.92 -6.47 11.43
N SER A 280 -12.91 -7.41 10.48
CA SER A 280 -11.91 -8.49 10.47
C SER A 280 -10.64 -8.06 9.73
N ALA A 281 -9.50 -8.58 10.20
CA ALA A 281 -8.17 -8.27 9.70
C ALA A 281 -8.04 -8.53 8.19
N ILE A 282 -8.48 -9.70 7.73
CA ILE A 282 -8.50 -10.07 6.30
C ILE A 282 -9.54 -9.27 5.51
N GLY A 283 -10.69 -8.98 6.13
CA GLY A 283 -11.81 -8.29 5.50
C GLY A 283 -11.44 -6.92 4.95
N PHE A 284 -10.46 -6.24 5.57
CA PHE A 284 -9.94 -4.97 5.06
C PHE A 284 -9.37 -5.07 3.63
N THR A 285 -8.81 -6.23 3.26
CA THR A 285 -8.25 -6.50 1.92
C THR A 285 -9.19 -7.25 0.99
N GLU A 286 -10.42 -7.55 1.41
CA GLU A 286 -11.50 -8.06 0.54
C GLU A 286 -12.45 -6.92 0.14
N GLY A 287 -12.81 -6.10 1.13
CA GLY A 287 -13.59 -4.87 0.97
C GLY A 287 -12.68 -3.66 0.76
N PRO A 288 -12.62 -2.72 1.73
CA PRO A 288 -12.13 -1.34 1.52
C PRO A 288 -10.92 -1.17 0.61
N LEU A 289 -9.93 -2.06 0.73
CA LEU A 289 -8.70 -2.08 -0.05
C LEU A 289 -8.43 -3.44 -0.73
N VAL A 290 -9.37 -3.86 -1.58
CA VAL A 290 -9.32 -5.14 -2.32
C VAL A 290 -7.93 -5.50 -2.83
N HIS A 291 -7.50 -6.71 -2.46
CA HIS A 291 -6.27 -7.32 -2.93
C HIS A 291 -6.47 -8.00 -4.28
N GLU A 292 -7.63 -8.54 -4.59
CA GLU A 292 -7.86 -9.17 -5.90
C GLU A 292 -7.67 -8.17 -7.07
N PRO A 293 -6.81 -8.46 -8.06
CA PRO A 293 -6.67 -7.62 -9.26
C PRO A 293 -8.00 -7.45 -10.00
N GLY A 294 -8.43 -6.20 -10.19
CA GLY A 294 -9.70 -5.90 -10.86
C GLY A 294 -10.95 -6.32 -10.09
N GLY A 295 -10.86 -6.54 -8.77
CA GLY A 295 -11.91 -7.20 -7.97
C GLY A 295 -13.31 -6.55 -8.02
N TYR A 296 -13.43 -5.26 -8.38
CA TYR A 296 -14.73 -4.57 -8.47
C TYR A 296 -15.20 -4.24 -9.88
N ILE A 297 -14.53 -4.74 -10.93
CA ILE A 297 -14.97 -4.53 -12.32
C ILE A 297 -16.40 -5.05 -12.52
N GLY A 298 -16.73 -6.20 -11.94
CA GLY A 298 -18.08 -6.77 -11.99
C GLY A 298 -19.14 -5.88 -11.34
N PHE A 299 -18.80 -5.22 -10.23
CA PHE A 299 -19.69 -4.29 -9.55
C PHE A 299 -19.92 -3.02 -10.38
N ALA A 300 -18.84 -2.41 -10.89
CA ALA A 300 -18.93 -1.22 -11.74
C ALA A 300 -19.78 -1.49 -13.00
N LYS A 301 -19.57 -2.65 -13.65
CA LYS A 301 -20.35 -3.09 -14.81
C LYS A 301 -21.84 -3.22 -14.52
N ALA A 302 -22.19 -3.85 -13.40
CA ALA A 302 -23.59 -4.02 -13.02
C ALA A 302 -24.30 -2.69 -12.74
N VAL A 303 -23.61 -1.75 -12.09
CA VAL A 303 -24.13 -0.39 -11.88
C VAL A 303 -24.24 0.36 -13.21
N LYS A 304 -23.21 0.30 -14.07
CA LYS A 304 -23.20 0.99 -15.37
C LYS A 304 -24.31 0.52 -16.30
N ALA A 305 -24.67 -0.77 -16.25
CA ALA A 305 -25.79 -1.30 -17.03
C ALA A 305 -27.17 -0.78 -16.57
N ALA A 306 -27.25 -0.18 -15.38
CA ALA A 306 -28.51 0.16 -14.72
C ALA A 306 -28.84 1.66 -14.70
N ILE A 307 -27.87 2.53 -15.00
CA ILE A 307 -28.00 4.01 -14.93
C ILE A 307 -27.40 4.66 -16.18
N GLY A 308 -27.84 5.88 -16.50
CA GLY A 308 -27.35 6.70 -17.62
C GLY A 308 -26.17 7.60 -17.26
N ILE A 309 -26.04 8.01 -16.00
CA ILE A 309 -24.91 8.82 -15.53
C ILE A 309 -23.58 8.04 -15.49
N PRO A 310 -22.42 8.72 -15.55
CA PRO A 310 -21.12 8.08 -15.48
C PRO A 310 -20.88 7.20 -14.24
N VAL A 311 -20.12 6.11 -14.45
CA VAL A 311 -19.62 5.21 -13.39
C VAL A 311 -18.11 5.28 -13.30
N ILE A 312 -17.62 5.49 -12.07
CA ILE A 312 -16.20 5.50 -11.71
C ILE A 312 -15.86 4.15 -11.06
N ALA A 313 -14.93 3.42 -11.67
CA ALA A 313 -14.48 2.11 -11.17
C ALA A 313 -13.17 2.21 -10.39
N VAL A 314 -13.10 1.49 -9.27
CA VAL A 314 -11.88 1.26 -8.47
C VAL A 314 -11.69 -0.25 -8.26
N GLY A 315 -10.66 -0.67 -7.52
CA GLY A 315 -10.52 -2.07 -7.10
C GLY A 315 -9.33 -2.79 -7.72
N ARG A 316 -8.13 -2.22 -7.55
CA ARG A 316 -6.85 -2.77 -8.07
C ARG A 316 -6.87 -3.01 -9.60
N ILE A 317 -7.48 -2.10 -10.35
CA ILE A 317 -7.55 -2.15 -11.82
C ILE A 317 -6.23 -1.59 -12.39
N GLU A 318 -5.59 -2.33 -13.31
CA GLU A 318 -4.42 -1.85 -14.07
C GLU A 318 -4.85 -0.95 -15.25
N PRO A 319 -4.05 0.04 -15.68
CA PRO A 319 -4.45 0.95 -16.75
C PRO A 319 -4.81 0.28 -18.08
N ASP A 320 -4.10 -0.78 -18.46
CA ASP A 320 -4.37 -1.57 -19.68
C ASP A 320 -5.67 -2.40 -19.57
N VAL A 321 -5.99 -2.86 -18.37
CA VAL A 321 -7.26 -3.51 -18.06
C VAL A 321 -8.39 -2.48 -18.16
N ALA A 322 -8.21 -1.30 -17.54
CA ALA A 322 -9.19 -0.23 -17.57
C ALA A 322 -9.47 0.26 -19.00
N GLU A 323 -8.45 0.42 -19.84
CA GLU A 323 -8.61 0.82 -21.24
C GLU A 323 -9.56 -0.12 -21.98
N ARG A 324 -9.41 -1.44 -21.81
CA ARG A 324 -10.28 -2.45 -22.42
C ARG A 324 -11.73 -2.35 -21.92
N HIS A 325 -11.92 -2.15 -20.61
CA HIS A 325 -13.26 -2.08 -20.02
C HIS A 325 -13.98 -0.76 -20.31
N ILE A 326 -13.26 0.36 -20.38
CA ILE A 326 -13.80 1.65 -20.82
C ILE A 326 -14.21 1.56 -22.29
N ALA A 327 -13.37 0.97 -23.16
CA ALA A 327 -13.72 0.76 -24.57
C ALA A 327 -14.94 -0.15 -24.76
N ALA A 328 -15.14 -1.12 -23.85
CA ALA A 328 -16.31 -2.00 -23.83
C ALA A 328 -17.57 -1.35 -23.23
N GLY A 329 -17.47 -0.15 -22.65
CA GLY A 329 -18.58 0.54 -21.99
C GLY A 329 -18.95 -0.06 -20.62
N ASP A 330 -18.05 -0.82 -19.99
CA ASP A 330 -18.30 -1.43 -18.68
C ASP A 330 -18.27 -0.40 -17.53
N PHE A 331 -17.54 0.71 -17.69
CA PHE A 331 -17.54 1.90 -16.84
C PHE A 331 -16.86 3.06 -17.56
N ASP A 332 -16.98 4.29 -17.05
CA ASP A 332 -16.56 5.50 -17.76
C ASP A 332 -15.22 6.05 -17.31
N PHE A 333 -14.90 5.88 -16.02
CA PHE A 333 -13.71 6.46 -15.38
C PHE A 333 -12.95 5.41 -14.57
N LEU A 334 -11.63 5.56 -14.53
CA LEU A 334 -10.75 4.76 -13.69
C LEU A 334 -10.29 5.59 -12.49
N ALA A 335 -10.70 5.19 -11.30
CA ALA A 335 -10.15 5.68 -10.05
C ALA A 335 -8.93 4.87 -9.61
N MET A 336 -7.81 5.58 -9.43
CA MET A 336 -6.56 5.03 -8.91
C MET A 336 -6.17 5.76 -7.63
N GLY A 337 -5.87 5.01 -6.59
CA GLY A 337 -5.24 5.55 -5.38
C GLY A 337 -3.74 5.27 -5.39
N ARG A 338 -3.38 4.09 -4.90
CA ARG A 338 -1.99 3.62 -4.66
C ARG A 338 -1.05 3.74 -5.87
N LYS A 339 -1.56 3.66 -7.10
CA LYS A 339 -0.76 3.83 -8.32
C LYS A 339 -0.28 5.26 -8.52
N LEU A 340 -1.11 6.26 -8.20
CA LEU A 340 -0.76 7.68 -8.25
C LEU A 340 0.04 8.14 -7.02
N LEU A 341 0.13 7.30 -5.97
CA LEU A 341 1.16 7.42 -4.94
C LEU A 341 2.51 6.98 -5.47
N ALA A 342 2.56 5.82 -6.12
CA ALA A 342 3.79 5.27 -6.70
C ALA A 342 4.34 6.15 -7.82
N ASP A 343 3.47 6.68 -8.68
CA ASP A 343 3.88 7.52 -9.80
C ASP A 343 2.84 8.62 -10.10
N PRO A 344 3.07 9.87 -9.67
CA PRO A 344 2.16 10.97 -10.00
C PRO A 344 2.13 11.25 -11.51
N GLU A 345 3.21 10.97 -12.25
CA GLU A 345 3.33 11.19 -13.70
C GLU A 345 2.74 10.05 -14.56
N LEU A 346 2.12 9.05 -13.93
CA LEU A 346 1.58 7.89 -14.63
C LEU A 346 0.69 8.30 -15.82
N PRO A 347 -0.31 9.20 -15.68
CA PRO A 347 -1.16 9.56 -16.81
C PRO A 347 -0.38 10.19 -17.98
N ASN A 348 0.54 11.13 -17.71
CA ASN A 348 1.39 11.74 -18.73
C ASN A 348 2.24 10.68 -19.45
N LYS A 349 2.91 9.80 -18.70
CA LYS A 349 3.72 8.71 -19.27
C LYS A 349 2.91 7.79 -20.18
N LEU A 350 1.71 7.42 -19.75
CA LEU A 350 0.82 6.59 -20.56
C LEU A 350 0.38 7.30 -21.84
N ARG A 351 0.03 8.60 -21.75
CA ARG A 351 -0.30 9.42 -22.93
C ARG A 351 0.87 9.50 -23.91
N ASP A 352 2.09 9.62 -23.40
CA ASP A 352 3.30 9.78 -24.21
C ASP A 352 3.86 8.44 -24.75
N GLY A 353 3.19 7.30 -24.49
CA GLY A 353 3.67 5.98 -24.93
C GLY A 353 4.88 5.46 -24.14
N ARG A 354 5.07 5.92 -22.91
CA ARG A 354 6.18 5.59 -22.01
C ARG A 354 5.76 4.67 -20.88
N GLN A 355 5.06 3.58 -21.21
CA GLN A 355 4.52 2.63 -20.23
C GLN A 355 5.64 1.97 -19.38
N SER A 356 6.82 1.74 -19.98
CA SER A 356 8.00 1.18 -19.29
C SER A 356 8.56 2.07 -18.18
N ASP A 357 8.30 3.39 -18.26
CA ASP A 357 8.79 4.39 -17.31
C ASP A 357 7.85 4.56 -16.10
N VAL A 358 6.67 3.93 -16.13
CA VAL A 358 5.68 4.04 -15.06
C VAL A 358 6.22 3.31 -13.83
N ARG A 359 6.36 4.03 -12.73
CA ARG A 359 6.78 3.44 -11.46
C ARG A 359 5.61 2.64 -10.86
N PRO A 360 5.75 1.32 -10.70
CA PRO A 360 4.61 0.47 -10.34
C PRO A 360 4.29 0.55 -8.86
N CYS A 361 3.00 0.50 -8.51
CA CYS A 361 2.60 0.18 -7.15
C CYS A 361 2.84 -1.33 -6.90
N ILE A 362 3.66 -1.66 -5.92
CA ILE A 362 3.93 -3.06 -5.54
C ILE A 362 2.91 -3.63 -4.55
N TYR A 363 1.81 -2.94 -4.26
CA TYR A 363 0.76 -3.40 -3.34
C TYR A 363 1.30 -3.86 -1.96
N CYS A 364 2.29 -3.17 -1.43
CA CYS A 364 2.90 -3.52 -0.14
C CYS A 364 2.10 -3.05 1.07
N TYR A 365 1.05 -2.23 0.88
CA TYR A 365 0.17 -1.68 1.92
C TYR A 365 0.83 -0.75 2.95
N ILE A 366 2.10 -0.37 2.79
CA ILE A 366 2.74 0.59 3.68
C ILE A 366 1.96 1.91 3.78
N CYS A 367 1.37 2.33 2.65
CA CYS A 367 0.60 3.56 2.54
C CYS A 367 -0.55 3.62 3.55
N VAL A 368 -1.51 2.70 3.44
CA VAL A 368 -2.67 2.66 4.34
C VAL A 368 -2.28 2.25 5.76
N SER A 369 -1.23 1.44 5.90
CA SER A 369 -0.81 0.98 7.23
C SER A 369 -0.25 2.11 8.08
N GLN A 370 0.37 3.15 7.48
CA GLN A 370 0.75 4.36 8.22
C GLN A 370 -0.47 5.06 8.82
N ILE A 371 -1.53 5.22 8.03
CA ILE A 371 -2.77 5.87 8.46
C ILE A 371 -3.40 5.12 9.63
N PHE A 372 -3.44 3.78 9.58
CA PHE A 372 -3.96 2.96 10.69
C PHE A 372 -3.24 3.20 12.02
N ILE A 373 -1.96 3.55 11.98
CA ILE A 373 -1.15 3.87 13.15
C ILE A 373 -0.94 5.39 13.29
N ASN A 374 -1.83 6.21 12.72
CA ASN A 374 -1.82 7.68 12.79
C ASN A 374 -0.47 8.29 12.41
N GLN A 375 0.18 7.73 11.41
CA GLN A 375 1.43 8.25 10.84
C GLN A 375 1.17 8.82 9.44
N PRO A 376 1.95 9.84 9.02
CA PRO A 376 1.90 10.37 7.67
C PRO A 376 2.02 9.27 6.61
N LEU A 377 1.14 9.33 5.61
CA LEU A 377 1.18 8.46 4.43
C LEU A 377 2.57 8.43 3.79
N ARG A 378 3.05 7.25 3.38
CA ARG A 378 4.28 7.09 2.56
C ARG A 378 4.15 5.98 1.53
N CYS A 379 5.08 5.93 0.58
CA CYS A 379 5.13 4.88 -0.45
C CYS A 379 6.51 4.22 -0.49
N ALA A 380 6.56 2.88 -0.38
CA ALA A 380 7.81 2.12 -0.36
C ALA A 380 8.64 2.25 -1.64
N VAL A 381 8.00 2.60 -2.75
CA VAL A 381 8.68 2.78 -4.04
C VAL A 381 8.80 4.24 -4.43
N ASN A 382 8.12 5.17 -3.75
CA ASN A 382 8.17 6.59 -4.05
C ASN A 382 8.37 7.43 -2.78
N PRO A 383 9.63 7.72 -2.42
CA PRO A 383 9.96 8.52 -1.24
C PRO A 383 9.47 9.97 -1.31
N ALA A 384 9.09 10.45 -2.50
CA ALA A 384 8.61 11.82 -2.67
C ALA A 384 7.18 12.06 -2.18
N VAL A 385 6.42 11.01 -1.88
CA VAL A 385 5.03 11.15 -1.38
C VAL A 385 5.05 11.91 -0.05
N GLY A 386 4.37 13.06 -0.01
CA GLY A 386 4.35 13.97 1.14
C GLY A 386 5.63 14.80 1.30
N HIS A 387 6.55 14.73 0.33
CA HIS A 387 7.80 15.49 0.29
C HIS A 387 8.05 16.01 -1.14
N GLU A 388 6.99 16.40 -1.84
CA GLU A 388 7.02 16.73 -3.27
C GLU A 388 8.00 17.87 -3.58
N ASN A 389 8.05 18.89 -2.72
CA ASN A 389 8.96 20.03 -2.86
C ASN A 389 10.43 19.66 -2.64
N ALA A 390 10.72 18.66 -1.80
CA ALA A 390 12.10 18.30 -1.43
C ALA A 390 12.64 17.12 -2.24
N LEU A 391 11.79 16.14 -2.57
CA LEU A 391 12.17 14.86 -3.15
C LEU A 391 11.46 14.55 -4.48
N GLY A 392 10.42 15.30 -4.86
CA GLY A 392 9.60 15.04 -6.05
C GLY A 392 10.31 15.38 -7.34
N GLN A 393 10.82 16.61 -7.45
CA GLN A 393 11.55 17.06 -8.62
C GLN A 393 13.01 16.58 -8.60
N ILE A 394 13.50 16.10 -9.75
CA ILE A 394 14.92 15.79 -9.93
C ILE A 394 15.54 16.94 -10.70
N VAL A 395 16.21 17.84 -9.98
CA VAL A 395 16.88 19.01 -10.55
C VAL A 395 18.31 18.62 -10.95
N PRO A 396 18.86 19.09 -12.08
CA PRO A 396 20.28 18.88 -12.41
C PRO A 396 21.22 19.35 -11.30
N ALA A 397 22.31 18.60 -11.06
CA ALA A 397 23.33 18.98 -10.09
C ALA A 397 24.11 20.21 -10.58
N GLU A 398 24.43 21.14 -9.67
CA GLU A 398 25.21 22.33 -9.99
C GLU A 398 26.63 21.99 -10.49
N THR A 399 27.23 20.94 -9.90
CA THR A 399 28.55 20.44 -10.29
C THR A 399 28.48 18.93 -10.51
N PRO A 400 28.34 18.47 -11.76
CA PRO A 400 28.38 17.05 -12.09
C PRO A 400 29.66 16.38 -11.60
N ARG A 401 29.50 15.17 -11.05
CA ARG A 401 30.58 14.35 -10.45
C ARG A 401 30.62 12.98 -11.13
N ARG A 402 31.77 12.31 -11.05
CA ARG A 402 31.93 10.89 -11.38
C ARG A 402 31.63 10.07 -10.12
N ILE A 403 30.57 9.27 -10.16
CA ILE A 403 30.09 8.54 -8.99
C ILE A 403 30.08 7.05 -9.30
N LEU A 404 30.68 6.27 -8.42
CA LEU A 404 30.59 4.81 -8.44
C LEU A 404 29.49 4.34 -7.50
N VAL A 405 28.51 3.62 -8.01
CA VAL A 405 27.53 2.88 -7.22
C VAL A 405 27.94 1.40 -7.16
N VAL A 406 28.04 0.84 -5.96
CA VAL A 406 28.42 -0.55 -5.72
C VAL A 406 27.21 -1.33 -5.19
N GLY A 407 26.73 -2.29 -5.98
CA GLY A 407 25.55 -3.11 -5.71
C GLY A 407 24.37 -2.74 -6.61
N GLY A 408 23.93 -3.66 -7.45
CA GLY A 408 22.80 -3.54 -8.39
C GLY A 408 21.45 -3.97 -7.80
N GLY A 409 21.28 -3.86 -6.48
CA GLY A 409 20.00 -4.05 -5.79
C GLY A 409 19.04 -2.86 -5.95
N PRO A 410 17.86 -2.87 -5.30
CA PRO A 410 16.87 -1.79 -5.44
C PRO A 410 17.42 -0.40 -5.06
N GLY A 411 18.13 -0.29 -3.93
CA GLY A 411 18.72 0.98 -3.49
C GLY A 411 19.81 1.48 -4.46
N GLY A 412 20.71 0.60 -4.90
CA GLY A 412 21.76 0.97 -5.84
C GLY A 412 21.22 1.37 -7.22
N MET A 413 20.22 0.65 -7.74
CA MET A 413 19.57 1.02 -9.00
C MET A 413 18.81 2.35 -8.90
N GLU A 414 18.08 2.61 -7.81
CA GLU A 414 17.40 3.91 -7.63
C GLU A 414 18.43 5.05 -7.47
N ALA A 415 19.51 4.85 -6.72
CA ALA A 415 20.57 5.85 -6.58
C ALA A 415 21.21 6.15 -7.93
N ALA A 416 21.63 5.13 -8.67
CA ALA A 416 22.22 5.29 -9.99
C ALA A 416 21.28 6.01 -10.97
N ARG A 417 19.99 5.64 -10.96
CA ARG A 417 18.95 6.27 -11.78
C ARG A 417 18.80 7.76 -11.47
N VAL A 418 18.67 8.13 -10.19
CA VAL A 418 18.50 9.54 -9.79
C VAL A 418 19.76 10.35 -10.04
N LEU A 419 20.95 9.82 -9.73
CA LEU A 419 22.22 10.48 -10.00
C LEU A 419 22.42 10.74 -11.50
N ALA A 420 22.09 9.78 -12.35
CA ALA A 420 22.18 9.96 -13.80
C ALA A 420 21.19 11.02 -14.31
N LEU A 421 19.97 11.05 -13.78
CA LEU A 421 18.97 12.09 -14.11
C LEU A 421 19.39 13.49 -13.64
N ARG A 422 20.21 13.59 -12.59
CA ARG A 422 20.84 14.85 -12.15
C ARG A 422 22.05 15.25 -13.00
N GLY A 423 22.50 14.40 -13.93
CA GLY A 423 23.60 14.69 -14.84
C GLY A 423 24.98 14.21 -14.36
N HIS A 424 25.08 13.44 -13.27
CA HIS A 424 26.35 12.84 -12.85
C HIS A 424 26.82 11.76 -13.86
N GLN A 425 28.14 11.54 -13.93
CA GLN A 425 28.69 10.39 -14.65
C GLN A 425 28.68 9.17 -13.74
N VAL A 426 27.76 8.25 -13.99
CA VAL A 426 27.50 7.12 -13.07
C VAL A 426 28.09 5.82 -13.61
N GLN A 427 28.85 5.13 -12.75
CA GLN A 427 29.20 3.72 -12.93
C GLN A 427 28.41 2.88 -11.93
N LEU A 428 27.88 1.74 -12.35
CA LEU A 428 27.19 0.78 -11.46
C LEU A 428 27.92 -0.57 -11.54
N TRP A 429 28.49 -1.03 -10.43
CA TRP A 429 29.13 -2.34 -10.35
C TRP A 429 28.25 -3.32 -9.58
N GLU A 430 28.01 -4.48 -10.17
CA GLU A 430 27.24 -5.58 -9.57
C GLU A 430 28.10 -6.85 -9.58
N GLY A 431 28.17 -7.52 -8.43
CA GLY A 431 28.92 -8.76 -8.25
C GLY A 431 28.29 -9.95 -8.97
N ASP A 432 26.97 -9.96 -9.11
CA ASP A 432 26.22 -10.98 -9.83
C ASP A 432 26.23 -10.75 -11.36
N SER A 433 25.84 -11.79 -12.09
CA SER A 433 25.65 -11.73 -13.55
C SER A 433 24.37 -11.02 -14.00
N VAL A 434 23.53 -10.56 -13.05
CA VAL A 434 22.27 -9.87 -13.32
C VAL A 434 21.95 -8.87 -12.20
N LEU A 435 21.28 -7.77 -12.56
CA LEU A 435 20.77 -6.78 -11.61
C LEU A 435 19.56 -7.30 -10.82
N GLY A 436 19.35 -6.70 -9.65
CA GLY A 436 18.16 -6.85 -8.81
C GLY A 436 18.46 -7.18 -7.35
N GLY A 437 19.62 -7.73 -7.04
CA GLY A 437 19.97 -8.17 -5.68
C GLY A 437 18.84 -8.96 -5.01
N THR A 438 18.55 -8.65 -3.74
CA THR A 438 17.47 -9.32 -2.96
C THR A 438 16.07 -9.06 -3.53
N LEU A 439 15.83 -7.99 -4.31
CA LEU A 439 14.51 -7.74 -4.91
C LEU A 439 14.07 -8.92 -5.81
N ARG A 440 15.01 -9.70 -6.36
CA ARG A 440 14.72 -10.94 -7.09
C ARG A 440 14.06 -11.99 -6.18
N VAL A 441 14.52 -12.16 -4.94
CA VAL A 441 13.90 -13.07 -3.95
C VAL A 441 12.52 -12.55 -3.57
N ALA A 442 12.42 -11.25 -3.27
CA ALA A 442 11.16 -10.62 -2.92
C ALA A 442 10.12 -10.73 -4.05
N ALA A 443 10.56 -10.68 -5.31
CA ALA A 443 9.70 -10.94 -6.47
C ALA A 443 9.27 -12.40 -6.57
N LEU A 444 10.12 -13.36 -6.21
CA LEU A 444 9.73 -14.78 -6.17
C LEU A 444 8.63 -15.03 -5.15
N ALA A 445 8.80 -14.50 -3.94
CA ALA A 445 7.86 -14.66 -2.84
C ALA A 445 6.58 -13.85 -3.03
N TYR A 446 6.67 -12.66 -3.64
CA TYR A 446 5.53 -11.79 -3.86
C TYR A 446 5.58 -11.16 -5.25
N GLU A 447 4.72 -11.65 -6.13
CA GLU A 447 4.70 -11.33 -7.57
C GLU A 447 4.77 -9.81 -7.89
N PRO A 448 4.02 -8.92 -7.19
CA PRO A 448 4.04 -7.49 -7.51
C PRO A 448 5.41 -6.82 -7.44
N ASN A 449 6.34 -7.36 -6.63
CA ASN A 449 7.71 -6.84 -6.56
C ASN A 449 8.48 -7.01 -7.89
N GLY A 450 8.07 -7.94 -8.76
CA GLY A 450 8.65 -8.15 -10.08
C GLY A 450 8.49 -6.94 -11.01
N GLN A 451 7.41 -6.16 -10.85
CA GLN A 451 7.20 -4.95 -11.61
C GLN A 451 8.24 -3.88 -11.25
N LEU A 452 8.54 -3.70 -9.95
CA LEU A 452 9.57 -2.77 -9.50
C LEU A 452 10.96 -3.15 -10.05
N LEU A 453 11.27 -4.46 -10.07
CA LEU A 453 12.51 -4.95 -10.65
C LEU A 453 12.62 -4.59 -12.13
N SER A 454 11.53 -4.74 -12.87
CA SER A 454 11.46 -4.41 -14.29
C SER A 454 11.63 -2.91 -14.53
N TYR A 455 10.90 -2.07 -13.78
CA TYR A 455 11.03 -0.60 -13.82
C TYR A 455 12.47 -0.15 -13.56
N LEU A 456 13.12 -0.65 -12.50
CA LEU A 456 14.50 -0.27 -12.18
C LEU A 456 15.48 -0.72 -13.27
N LYS A 457 15.33 -1.94 -13.81
CA LYS A 457 16.19 -2.43 -14.90
C LYS A 457 16.03 -1.62 -16.19
N ASN A 458 14.79 -1.27 -16.55
CA ASN A 458 14.52 -0.44 -17.72
C ASN A 458 15.21 0.92 -17.56
N ALA A 459 15.03 1.57 -16.41
CA ALA A 459 15.65 2.86 -16.15
C ALA A 459 17.19 2.82 -16.17
N ILE A 460 17.81 1.74 -15.68
CA ILE A 460 19.26 1.56 -15.79
C ILE A 460 19.72 1.37 -17.24
N THR A 461 18.89 0.76 -18.08
CA THR A 461 19.21 0.50 -19.49
C THR A 461 19.04 1.76 -20.35
N GLU A 462 18.06 2.61 -20.05
CA GLU A 462 17.71 3.81 -20.82
C GLU A 462 18.60 5.02 -20.48
N LEU A 463 19.16 5.06 -19.27
CA LEU A 463 20.03 6.15 -18.81
C LEU A 463 21.50 5.89 -19.14
N PRO A 464 22.34 6.94 -19.28
CA PRO A 464 23.76 6.80 -19.60
C PRO A 464 24.59 6.33 -18.38
N ILE A 465 24.30 5.12 -17.90
CA ILE A 465 24.93 4.50 -16.72
C ILE A 465 25.87 3.40 -17.20
N ALA A 466 27.15 3.47 -16.82
CA ALA A 466 28.13 2.46 -17.16
C ALA A 466 28.02 1.25 -16.21
N VAL A 467 27.28 0.22 -16.64
CA VAL A 467 27.04 -1.00 -15.85
C VAL A 467 28.15 -2.03 -16.04
N SER A 468 28.69 -2.57 -14.94
CA SER A 468 29.64 -3.68 -14.93
C SER A 468 29.11 -4.82 -14.06
N LEU A 469 28.66 -5.90 -14.70
CA LEU A 469 28.21 -7.14 -14.04
C LEU A 469 29.40 -8.07 -13.77
N ASN A 470 29.23 -9.05 -12.88
CA ASN A 470 30.29 -9.96 -12.44
C ASN A 470 31.52 -9.24 -11.88
N LYS A 471 31.32 -8.06 -11.29
CA LYS A 471 32.38 -7.18 -10.81
C LYS A 471 32.24 -6.96 -9.31
N MET A 472 32.91 -7.80 -8.53
CA MET A 472 33.05 -7.60 -7.09
C MET A 472 33.97 -6.41 -6.80
N ALA A 473 33.48 -5.45 -6.02
CA ALA A 473 34.28 -4.30 -5.62
C ALA A 473 35.22 -4.65 -4.46
N SER A 474 36.50 -4.37 -4.63
CA SER A 474 37.51 -4.28 -3.56
C SER A 474 37.97 -2.83 -3.36
N ILE A 475 38.61 -2.53 -2.23
CA ILE A 475 39.18 -1.21 -1.95
C ILE A 475 40.15 -0.76 -3.05
N GLU A 476 40.99 -1.68 -3.53
CA GLU A 476 41.95 -1.44 -4.61
C GLU A 476 41.24 -1.11 -5.92
N SER A 477 40.19 -1.87 -6.26
CA SER A 477 39.41 -1.63 -7.48
C SER A 477 38.68 -0.28 -7.43
N ILE A 478 38.14 0.12 -6.27
CA ILE A 478 37.46 1.40 -6.07
C ILE A 478 38.46 2.55 -6.21
N LYS A 479 39.66 2.45 -5.61
CA LYS A 479 40.75 3.43 -5.81
C LYS A 479 41.12 3.56 -7.29
N ALA A 480 41.24 2.43 -7.98
CA ALA A 480 41.59 2.40 -9.40
C ALA A 480 40.52 3.04 -10.30
N ALA A 481 39.25 3.09 -9.85
CA ALA A 481 38.16 3.71 -10.59
C ALA A 481 38.29 5.24 -10.72
N ARG A 482 39.08 5.89 -9.85
CA ARG A 482 39.33 7.35 -9.84
C ARG A 482 38.03 8.19 -9.93
N VAL A 483 37.04 7.82 -9.13
CA VAL A 483 35.76 8.52 -9.00
C VAL A 483 35.82 9.59 -7.90
N ASP A 484 34.88 10.53 -7.95
CA ASP A 484 34.79 11.65 -7.01
C ASP A 484 34.01 11.27 -5.74
N ALA A 485 33.06 10.32 -5.85
CA ALA A 485 32.33 9.76 -4.72
C ALA A 485 31.92 8.30 -4.96
N VAL A 486 31.67 7.57 -3.87
CA VAL A 486 31.22 6.16 -3.88
C VAL A 486 29.91 6.01 -3.12
N VAL A 487 28.94 5.32 -3.70
CA VAL A 487 27.68 4.93 -3.06
C VAL A 487 27.68 3.42 -2.86
N LEU A 488 27.73 2.98 -1.62
CA LEU A 488 27.68 1.58 -1.22
C LEU A 488 26.21 1.18 -1.00
N ALA A 489 25.74 0.23 -1.81
CA ALA A 489 24.41 -0.36 -1.76
C ALA A 489 24.52 -1.89 -1.79
N THR A 490 25.46 -2.44 -1.01
CA THR A 490 25.86 -3.85 -1.03
C THR A 490 24.85 -4.79 -0.37
N GLY A 491 23.85 -4.24 0.31
CA GLY A 491 22.83 -5.00 1.04
C GLY A 491 23.31 -5.52 2.39
N ALA A 492 22.46 -6.30 3.06
CA ALA A 492 22.74 -6.92 4.34
C ALA A 492 23.50 -8.25 4.21
N LYS A 493 24.32 -8.57 5.22
CA LYS A 493 24.81 -9.93 5.48
C LYS A 493 23.68 -10.75 6.06
N ARG A 494 23.58 -12.04 5.69
CA ARG A 494 22.55 -12.96 6.21
C ARG A 494 23.15 -14.20 6.86
N SER A 495 24.12 -13.99 7.75
CA SER A 495 24.73 -15.08 8.51
C SER A 495 23.76 -15.53 9.60
N ALA A 496 23.31 -16.78 9.53
CA ALA A 496 22.49 -17.35 10.59
C ALA A 496 23.20 -17.28 11.96
N PRO A 497 22.46 -17.03 13.05
CA PRO A 497 23.01 -17.09 14.40
C PRO A 497 23.55 -18.49 14.71
N LEU A 498 24.38 -18.60 15.74
CA LEU A 498 24.87 -19.88 16.22
C LEU A 498 23.71 -20.68 16.84
N ILE A 499 23.27 -21.72 16.13
CA ILE A 499 22.29 -22.71 16.59
C ILE A 499 22.94 -24.08 16.50
N VAL A 500 22.84 -24.88 17.56
CA VAL A 500 23.35 -26.26 17.56
C VAL A 500 22.68 -27.03 16.42
N GLY A 501 23.47 -27.69 15.57
CA GLY A 501 22.98 -28.42 14.41
C GLY A 501 22.78 -27.58 13.13
N LYS A 502 23.12 -26.28 13.12
CA LYS A 502 22.99 -25.45 11.90
C LYS A 502 23.74 -25.99 10.68
N ASP A 503 24.84 -26.72 10.90
CA ASP A 503 25.70 -27.23 9.84
C ASP A 503 25.20 -28.57 9.27
N LEU A 504 24.11 -29.12 9.79
CA LEU A 504 23.50 -30.35 9.30
C LEU A 504 23.01 -30.21 7.84
N PRO A 505 22.96 -31.31 7.07
CA PRO A 505 22.68 -31.23 5.63
C PRO A 505 21.29 -30.67 5.24
N HIS A 506 20.28 -30.90 6.06
CA HIS A 506 18.92 -30.47 5.74
C HIS A 506 18.61 -29.03 6.20
N VAL A 507 19.59 -28.35 6.81
CA VAL A 507 19.47 -26.99 7.34
C VAL A 507 20.02 -25.97 6.35
N LEU A 508 19.18 -25.00 5.99
CA LEU A 508 19.44 -23.93 5.03
C LEU A 508 19.33 -22.56 5.71
N ASP A 509 20.33 -21.71 5.53
CA ASP A 509 20.25 -20.30 5.93
C ASP A 509 19.95 -19.36 4.74
N GLY A 510 19.81 -18.07 5.01
CA GLY A 510 19.47 -17.07 4.00
C GLY A 510 20.49 -16.97 2.85
N GLU A 511 21.79 -17.11 3.13
CA GLU A 511 22.82 -17.10 2.08
C GLU A 511 22.78 -18.38 1.24
N GLN A 512 22.62 -19.54 1.87
CA GLN A 512 22.50 -20.82 1.16
C GLN A 512 21.26 -20.89 0.27
N LEU A 513 20.13 -20.32 0.72
CA LEU A 513 18.93 -20.19 -0.11
C LEU A 513 19.19 -19.27 -1.31
N ARG A 514 19.88 -18.14 -1.10
CA ARG A 514 20.30 -17.22 -2.18
C ARG A 514 21.21 -17.90 -3.19
N ASP A 515 22.24 -18.59 -2.72
CA ASP A 515 23.21 -19.32 -3.55
C ASP A 515 22.52 -20.41 -4.37
N MET A 516 21.58 -21.13 -3.76
CA MET A 516 20.75 -22.13 -4.44
C MET A 516 19.91 -21.50 -5.55
N LEU A 517 19.30 -20.34 -5.30
CA LEU A 517 18.43 -19.66 -6.25
C LEU A 517 19.19 -18.95 -7.38
N PHE A 518 20.37 -18.38 -7.10
CA PHE A 518 21.02 -17.44 -8.02
C PHE A 518 22.42 -17.83 -8.49
N ALA A 519 23.22 -18.46 -7.63
CA ALA A 519 24.59 -18.83 -7.97
C ALA A 519 24.69 -20.21 -8.65
N GLY A 520 23.59 -21.00 -8.66
CA GLY A 520 23.61 -22.39 -9.12
C GLY A 520 24.54 -23.30 -8.30
N ARG A 521 25.09 -22.77 -7.20
CA ARG A 521 25.90 -23.47 -6.22
C ARG A 521 24.93 -24.11 -5.24
N ALA A 522 24.40 -25.26 -5.65
CA ALA A 522 23.62 -26.07 -4.75
C ALA A 522 24.50 -26.43 -3.53
N PRO A 523 24.05 -26.16 -2.29
CA PRO A 523 24.79 -26.52 -1.09
C PRO A 523 25.26 -27.97 -1.18
N SER A 524 26.47 -28.28 -0.70
CA SER A 524 27.03 -29.66 -0.65
C SER A 524 26.06 -30.66 -0.01
N LYS A 525 25.14 -30.11 0.78
CA LYS A 525 24.11 -30.74 1.55
C LYS A 525 22.87 -31.24 0.77
N LEU A 526 22.63 -30.79 -0.47
CA LEU A 526 21.50 -31.28 -1.29
C LEU A 526 21.82 -32.63 -1.97
N THR A 527 20.80 -33.46 -2.15
CA THR A 527 20.91 -34.74 -2.88
C THR A 527 21.40 -34.50 -4.33
N TRP A 528 22.16 -35.46 -4.86
CA TRP A 528 22.88 -35.29 -6.13
C TRP A 528 21.98 -34.91 -7.31
N TYR A 529 20.75 -35.43 -7.37
CA TYR A 529 19.80 -35.14 -8.45
C TYR A 529 19.25 -33.71 -8.36
N HIS A 530 18.99 -33.17 -7.16
CA HIS A 530 18.64 -31.75 -6.98
C HIS A 530 19.78 -30.84 -7.43
N ARG A 531 21.03 -31.21 -7.12
CA ARG A 531 22.21 -30.46 -7.56
C ARG A 531 22.34 -30.41 -9.09
N VAL A 532 22.08 -31.53 -9.77
CA VAL A 532 22.08 -31.60 -11.24
C VAL A 532 20.97 -30.73 -11.83
N MET A 533 19.75 -30.81 -11.30
CA MET A 533 18.61 -30.02 -11.77
C MET A 533 18.83 -28.51 -11.59
N LEU A 534 19.37 -28.09 -10.44
CA LEU A 534 19.68 -26.69 -10.17
C LEU A 534 20.79 -26.16 -11.10
N ARG A 535 21.83 -26.95 -11.35
CA ARG A 535 22.90 -26.59 -12.30
C ARG A 535 22.36 -26.48 -13.73
N LEU A 536 21.49 -27.40 -14.15
CA LEU A 536 20.83 -27.35 -15.46
C LEU A 536 19.93 -26.11 -15.56
N SER A 537 19.12 -25.81 -14.55
CA SER A 537 18.27 -24.62 -14.50
C SER A 537 19.09 -23.31 -14.61
N HIS A 538 20.22 -23.25 -13.92
CA HIS A 538 21.14 -22.12 -14.01
C HIS A 538 21.83 -22.01 -15.38
N MET A 539 22.32 -23.14 -15.91
CA MET A 539 22.98 -23.21 -17.22
C MET A 539 22.04 -22.81 -18.37
N LEU A 540 20.78 -23.24 -18.30
CA LEU A 540 19.73 -22.86 -19.26
C LEU A 540 19.22 -21.42 -19.06
N GLY A 541 19.74 -20.68 -18.08
CA GLY A 541 19.34 -19.31 -17.79
C GLY A 541 17.95 -19.18 -17.14
N LEU A 542 17.28 -20.28 -16.81
CA LEU A 542 15.95 -20.28 -16.21
C LEU A 542 15.96 -19.62 -14.83
N SER A 543 17.05 -19.79 -14.07
CA SER A 543 17.23 -19.14 -12.75
C SER A 543 17.43 -17.61 -12.82
N ARG A 544 17.62 -17.06 -14.02
CA ARG A 544 17.73 -15.61 -14.24
C ARG A 544 16.37 -14.94 -14.42
N ASN A 545 15.34 -15.70 -14.80
CA ASN A 545 13.97 -15.23 -14.97
C ASN A 545 13.09 -15.65 -13.78
N ILE A 546 12.61 -14.66 -13.02
CA ILE A 546 11.88 -14.93 -11.78
C ILE A 546 10.49 -15.51 -12.01
N ASP A 547 9.83 -15.15 -13.11
CA ASP A 547 8.49 -15.66 -13.44
C ASP A 547 8.55 -17.13 -13.86
N VAL A 548 9.60 -17.50 -14.59
CA VAL A 548 9.89 -18.89 -14.93
C VAL A 548 10.17 -19.69 -13.66
N LEU A 549 11.03 -19.19 -12.76
CA LEU A 549 11.28 -19.83 -11.46
C LEU A 549 10.00 -20.01 -10.64
N ARG A 550 9.16 -18.97 -10.57
CA ARG A 550 7.89 -19.03 -9.84
C ARG A 550 6.99 -20.14 -10.41
N LYS A 551 6.81 -20.20 -11.73
CA LYS A 551 6.03 -21.25 -12.39
C LYS A 551 6.61 -22.65 -12.15
N LEU A 552 7.91 -22.82 -12.33
CA LEU A 552 8.60 -24.12 -12.12
C LEU A 552 8.47 -24.61 -10.67
N SER A 553 8.48 -23.70 -9.71
CA SER A 553 8.39 -24.05 -8.29
C SER A 553 7.05 -24.67 -7.87
N HIS A 554 5.97 -24.48 -8.65
CA HIS A 554 4.70 -25.21 -8.45
C HIS A 554 4.77 -26.65 -8.98
N VAL A 555 5.59 -26.90 -10.01
CA VAL A 555 5.76 -28.22 -10.61
C VAL A 555 6.77 -29.05 -9.82
N TYR A 556 7.87 -28.42 -9.42
CA TYR A 556 8.97 -29.09 -8.72
C TYR A 556 9.55 -28.17 -7.64
N MET A 557 9.44 -28.60 -6.40
CA MET A 557 10.02 -27.92 -5.24
C MET A 557 11.13 -28.79 -4.65
N PRO A 558 12.40 -28.34 -4.67
CA PRO A 558 13.57 -29.14 -4.30
C PRO A 558 13.75 -29.30 -2.78
N LEU A 559 12.66 -29.31 -2.01
CA LEU A 559 12.60 -29.45 -0.56
C LEU A 559 11.60 -30.56 -0.19
N GLY A 560 11.80 -31.14 1.00
CA GLY A 560 10.92 -32.15 1.58
C GLY A 560 9.49 -31.68 1.83
N LYS A 561 8.68 -32.55 2.44
CA LYS A 561 7.26 -32.26 2.71
C LYS A 561 7.08 -31.45 3.99
N LYS A 562 7.85 -31.74 5.03
CA LYS A 562 7.79 -31.07 6.34
C LYS A 562 8.93 -30.06 6.46
N ILE A 563 8.60 -28.79 6.62
CA ILE A 563 9.56 -27.69 6.72
C ILE A 563 9.38 -26.98 8.06
N CYS A 564 10.47 -26.84 8.81
CA CYS A 564 10.49 -25.95 9.97
C CYS A 564 11.24 -24.66 9.62
N ILE A 565 10.63 -23.51 9.85
CA ILE A 565 11.22 -22.19 9.66
C ILE A 565 11.52 -21.60 11.03
N ILE A 566 12.76 -21.20 11.24
CA ILE A 566 13.23 -20.54 12.46
C ILE A 566 13.32 -19.03 12.18
N GLY A 567 12.50 -18.24 12.88
CA GLY A 567 12.31 -16.82 12.64
C GLY A 567 11.00 -16.53 11.92
N GLY A 568 10.09 -15.83 12.57
CA GLY A 568 8.77 -15.44 12.09
C GLY A 568 8.68 -13.97 11.67
N GLY A 569 9.80 -13.30 11.38
CA GLY A 569 9.84 -11.99 10.74
C GLY A 569 9.42 -12.02 9.26
N LEU A 570 9.50 -10.89 8.56
CA LEU A 570 9.04 -10.73 7.16
C LEU A 570 9.53 -11.85 6.23
N VAL A 571 10.82 -12.15 6.23
CA VAL A 571 11.40 -13.17 5.36
C VAL A 571 10.85 -14.56 5.68
N GLY A 572 10.76 -14.90 6.97
CA GLY A 572 10.26 -16.20 7.42
C GLY A 572 8.81 -16.44 7.01
N LEU A 573 7.95 -15.43 7.15
CA LEU A 573 6.54 -15.54 6.77
C LEU A 573 6.33 -15.58 5.25
N GLU A 574 7.07 -14.78 4.47
CA GLU A 574 6.99 -14.83 3.00
C GLU A 574 7.48 -16.18 2.44
N VAL A 575 8.53 -16.74 3.03
CA VAL A 575 8.99 -18.10 2.68
C VAL A 575 7.97 -19.15 3.11
N ALA A 576 7.34 -18.99 4.26
CA ALA A 576 6.27 -19.89 4.72
C ALA A 576 5.08 -19.88 3.74
N GLU A 577 4.64 -18.70 3.30
CA GLU A 577 3.53 -18.51 2.35
C GLU A 577 3.87 -19.20 1.03
N LEU A 578 5.06 -18.90 0.47
CA LEU A 578 5.56 -19.52 -0.76
C LEU A 578 5.59 -21.07 -0.68
N LEU A 579 6.07 -21.64 0.42
CA LEU A 579 6.17 -23.09 0.58
C LEU A 579 4.81 -23.74 0.82
N ALA A 580 3.93 -23.11 1.59
CA ALA A 580 2.59 -23.59 1.86
C ALA A 580 1.74 -23.66 0.57
N GLU A 581 1.79 -22.62 -0.28
CA GLU A 581 1.16 -22.60 -1.62
C GLU A 581 1.65 -23.73 -2.55
N ARG A 582 2.81 -24.32 -2.24
CA ARG A 582 3.44 -25.41 -3.00
C ARG A 582 3.26 -26.76 -2.30
N GLY A 583 2.25 -26.83 -1.42
CA GLY A 583 1.80 -28.05 -0.75
C GLY A 583 2.78 -28.57 0.30
N ARG A 584 3.58 -27.69 0.92
CA ARG A 584 4.48 -28.07 2.03
C ARG A 584 3.77 -27.88 3.37
N GLN A 585 4.05 -28.79 4.31
CA GLN A 585 3.64 -28.67 5.69
C GLN A 585 4.67 -27.81 6.41
N VAL A 586 4.28 -26.59 6.76
CA VAL A 586 5.20 -25.60 7.31
C VAL A 586 4.88 -25.34 8.79
N THR A 587 5.92 -25.32 9.61
CA THR A 587 5.87 -24.82 10.99
C THR A 587 6.85 -23.66 11.13
N VAL A 588 6.38 -22.52 11.65
CA VAL A 588 7.21 -21.33 11.92
C VAL A 588 7.41 -21.21 13.42
N LEU A 589 8.66 -21.12 13.86
CA LEU A 589 9.07 -20.88 15.24
C LEU A 589 9.59 -19.46 15.39
N GLU A 590 8.88 -18.64 16.16
CA GLU A 590 9.24 -17.27 16.52
C GLU A 590 9.51 -17.18 18.02
N ALA A 591 10.72 -16.74 18.38
CA ALA A 591 11.13 -16.60 19.78
C ALA A 591 10.40 -15.45 20.47
N GLY A 592 10.09 -14.38 19.73
CA GLY A 592 9.33 -13.23 20.19
C GLY A 592 7.82 -13.47 20.26
N ARG A 593 7.12 -12.42 20.70
CA ARG A 593 5.66 -12.37 20.73
C ARG A 593 5.08 -12.15 19.34
N ASP A 594 5.65 -11.24 18.58
CA ASP A 594 5.03 -10.70 17.38
C ASP A 594 5.58 -11.39 16.12
N LEU A 595 4.71 -11.67 15.15
CA LEU A 595 5.08 -12.24 13.86
C LEU A 595 5.09 -11.14 12.80
N GLY A 596 6.12 -11.14 11.95
CA GLY A 596 6.21 -10.26 10.78
C GLY A 596 6.21 -8.78 11.13
N SER A 597 6.87 -8.39 12.22
CA SER A 597 6.94 -6.99 12.69
C SER A 597 7.43 -6.01 11.61
N GLU A 598 8.16 -6.50 10.61
CA GLU A 598 8.68 -5.70 9.50
C GLU A 598 7.70 -5.60 8.31
N LEU A 599 6.63 -6.42 8.29
CA LEU A 599 5.52 -6.24 7.36
C LEU A 599 4.64 -5.09 7.84
N SER A 600 4.17 -4.27 6.91
CA SER A 600 3.15 -3.26 7.22
C SER A 600 1.86 -3.93 7.71
N VAL A 601 1.20 -3.37 8.73
CA VAL A 601 0.00 -3.89 9.41
C VAL A 601 -0.99 -4.59 8.47
N VAL A 602 -1.48 -3.91 7.44
CA VAL A 602 -2.52 -4.47 6.55
C VAL A 602 -1.99 -5.66 5.73
N ARG A 603 -0.73 -5.60 5.30
CA ARG A 603 -0.08 -6.74 4.61
C ARG A 603 0.12 -7.92 5.58
N ARG A 604 0.49 -7.63 6.82
CA ARG A 604 0.70 -8.64 7.87
C ARG A 604 -0.59 -9.38 8.19
N TRP A 605 -1.70 -8.68 8.33
CA TRP A 605 -3.03 -9.29 8.53
C TRP A 605 -3.37 -10.30 7.44
N ARG A 606 -3.19 -9.91 6.16
CA ARG A 606 -3.42 -10.82 5.04
C ARG A 606 -2.48 -12.03 5.08
N VAL A 607 -1.17 -11.81 5.21
CA VAL A 607 -0.18 -12.91 5.24
C VAL A 607 -0.47 -13.89 6.39
N LEU A 608 -0.77 -13.40 7.59
CA LEU A 608 -1.11 -14.26 8.73
C LEU A 608 -2.42 -15.02 8.50
N HIS A 609 -3.41 -14.40 7.88
CA HIS A 609 -4.65 -15.08 7.49
C HIS A 609 -4.38 -16.20 6.48
N ASP A 610 -3.63 -15.89 5.43
CA ASP A 610 -3.32 -16.82 4.35
C ASP A 610 -2.52 -18.01 4.88
N LEU A 611 -1.50 -17.78 5.72
CA LEU A 611 -0.74 -18.83 6.39
C LEU A 611 -1.64 -19.75 7.25
N LYS A 612 -2.53 -19.17 8.06
CA LYS A 612 -3.51 -19.94 8.86
C LYS A 612 -4.44 -20.75 7.95
N SER A 613 -4.92 -20.17 6.86
CA SER A 613 -5.82 -20.85 5.91
C SER A 613 -5.17 -22.03 5.19
N HIS A 614 -3.85 -21.96 4.96
CA HIS A 614 -3.05 -23.05 4.41
C HIS A 614 -2.61 -24.08 5.47
N GLY A 615 -3.02 -23.92 6.74
CA GLY A 615 -2.69 -24.85 7.82
C GLY A 615 -1.25 -24.75 8.31
N VAL A 616 -0.59 -23.60 8.12
CA VAL A 616 0.76 -23.36 8.66
C VAL A 616 0.68 -23.24 10.19
N ASP A 617 1.54 -23.99 10.89
CA ASP A 617 1.64 -23.95 12.35
C ASP A 617 2.56 -22.79 12.78
N LEU A 618 1.98 -21.74 13.37
CA LEU A 618 2.69 -20.53 13.79
C LEU A 618 2.88 -20.54 15.32
N ARG A 619 4.11 -20.78 15.81
CA ARG A 619 4.43 -20.83 17.24
C ARG A 619 5.22 -19.60 17.68
N ARG A 620 4.64 -18.82 18.59
CA ARG A 620 5.22 -17.62 19.21
C ARG A 620 5.83 -17.94 20.57
N GLY A 621 6.80 -17.17 21.04
CA GLY A 621 7.50 -17.45 22.29
C GLY A 621 8.30 -18.76 22.25
N ALA A 622 8.63 -19.25 21.06
CA ALA A 622 9.26 -20.54 20.81
C ALA A 622 10.73 -20.35 20.43
N SER A 623 11.64 -20.59 21.39
CA SER A 623 13.08 -20.43 21.20
C SER A 623 13.71 -21.77 20.82
N VAL A 624 14.40 -21.83 19.68
CA VAL A 624 15.08 -23.07 19.24
C VAL A 624 16.34 -23.29 20.07
N SER A 625 16.49 -24.49 20.63
CA SER A 625 17.68 -24.90 21.38
C SER A 625 18.65 -25.71 20.53
N GLU A 626 18.13 -26.63 19.71
CA GLU A 626 18.94 -27.57 18.92
C GLU A 626 18.18 -28.03 17.67
N ILE A 627 18.92 -28.24 16.58
CA ILE A 627 18.47 -28.93 15.38
C ILE A 627 19.16 -30.31 15.34
N THR A 628 18.36 -31.37 15.31
CA THR A 628 18.85 -32.75 15.22
C THR A 628 18.78 -33.28 13.79
N ALA A 629 19.11 -34.55 13.56
CA ALA A 629 19.05 -35.15 12.23
C ALA A 629 17.64 -35.21 11.61
N GLY A 630 16.57 -35.14 12.42
CA GLY A 630 15.20 -35.25 11.93
C GLY A 630 14.19 -34.31 12.60
N SER A 631 14.63 -33.44 13.50
CA SER A 631 13.74 -32.57 14.26
C SER A 631 14.39 -31.27 14.71
N VAL A 632 13.53 -30.32 15.11
CA VAL A 632 13.90 -29.06 15.76
C VAL A 632 13.37 -29.06 17.17
N CYS A 633 14.27 -28.96 18.14
CA CYS A 633 13.97 -28.85 19.57
C CYS A 633 13.83 -27.38 19.95
N TYR A 634 12.77 -27.05 20.67
CA TYR A 634 12.50 -25.67 21.10
C TYR A 634 11.92 -25.62 22.51
N THR A 635 12.04 -24.46 23.15
CA THR A 635 11.42 -24.13 24.43
C THR A 635 10.32 -23.09 24.24
N GLN A 636 9.21 -23.23 24.97
CA GLN A 636 8.10 -22.28 24.97
C GLN A 636 7.54 -22.17 26.38
N GLY A 637 7.86 -21.06 27.07
CA GLY A 637 7.69 -20.97 28.52
C GLY A 637 8.50 -22.05 29.22
N GLU A 638 7.83 -22.83 30.08
CA GLU A 638 8.44 -23.98 30.79
C GLU A 638 8.38 -25.30 29.99
N SER A 639 7.71 -25.30 28.82
CA SER A 639 7.53 -26.50 28.01
C SER A 639 8.68 -26.68 27.02
N HIS A 640 9.10 -27.93 26.84
CA HIS A 640 9.99 -28.35 25.76
C HIS A 640 9.16 -29.03 24.66
N GLY A 641 9.47 -28.72 23.41
CA GLY A 641 8.81 -29.32 22.25
C GLY A 641 9.80 -29.74 21.18
N GLU A 642 9.33 -30.64 20.32
CA GLU A 642 10.09 -31.17 19.19
C GLU A 642 9.20 -31.18 17.94
N ILE A 643 9.74 -30.71 16.81
CA ILE A 643 9.04 -30.68 15.52
C ILE A 643 9.84 -31.48 14.51
N ALA A 644 9.25 -32.54 13.96
CA ALA A 644 9.87 -33.29 12.86
C ALA A 644 9.93 -32.44 11.59
N ALA A 645 11.09 -32.39 10.94
CA ALA A 645 11.32 -31.59 9.74
C ALA A 645 12.24 -32.32 8.74
N ASP A 646 11.82 -32.37 7.48
CA ASP A 646 12.65 -32.85 6.38
C ASP A 646 13.71 -31.79 5.99
N ASN A 647 13.37 -30.52 6.17
CA ASN A 647 14.28 -29.39 6.01
C ASN A 647 14.01 -28.33 7.08
N VAL A 648 15.07 -27.64 7.48
CA VAL A 648 15.00 -26.50 8.39
C VAL A 648 15.50 -25.26 7.66
N ILE A 649 14.77 -24.16 7.74
CA ILE A 649 15.17 -22.88 7.16
C ILE A 649 15.40 -21.88 8.29
N ILE A 650 16.61 -21.32 8.39
CA ILE A 650 16.92 -20.26 9.34
C ILE A 650 16.72 -18.91 8.64
N ALA A 651 15.65 -18.21 9.02
CA ALA A 651 15.26 -16.90 8.51
C ALA A 651 15.63 -15.77 9.50
N LEU A 652 16.80 -15.89 10.14
CA LEU A 652 17.35 -14.94 11.11
C LEU A 652 18.73 -14.43 10.66
N GLY A 653 19.21 -13.35 11.28
CA GLY A 653 20.60 -12.90 11.13
C GLY A 653 20.87 -11.95 9.96
N ALA A 654 19.87 -11.16 9.54
CA ALA A 654 20.10 -10.06 8.61
C ALA A 654 20.73 -8.86 9.34
N GLU A 655 21.95 -8.49 8.98
CA GLU A 655 22.70 -7.39 9.61
C GLU A 655 23.33 -6.47 8.55
N PRO A 656 23.42 -5.14 8.83
CA PRO A 656 24.13 -4.22 7.95
C PRO A 656 25.60 -4.59 7.75
N ASP A 657 26.16 -4.28 6.58
CA ASP A 657 27.59 -4.44 6.30
C ASP A 657 28.27 -3.09 6.05
N THR A 658 28.90 -2.55 7.10
CA THR A 658 29.61 -1.27 7.07
C THR A 658 31.13 -1.43 6.91
N SER A 659 31.61 -2.65 6.64
CA SER A 659 33.04 -2.96 6.60
C SER A 659 33.78 -2.18 5.49
N ILE A 660 33.23 -2.16 4.28
CA ILE A 660 33.80 -1.40 3.14
C ILE A 660 33.78 0.10 3.43
N LEU A 661 32.70 0.63 4.01
CA LEU A 661 32.61 2.04 4.37
C LEU A 661 33.75 2.45 5.31
N SER A 662 33.97 1.66 6.37
CA SER A 662 35.02 1.92 7.36
C SER A 662 36.42 1.94 6.72
N GLN A 663 36.66 1.03 5.77
CA GLN A 663 37.93 0.94 5.05
C GLN A 663 38.13 2.10 4.06
N LEU A 664 37.07 2.57 3.38
CA LEU A 664 37.13 3.72 2.48
C LEU A 664 37.34 5.04 3.24
N SER A 665 36.70 5.20 4.41
CA SER A 665 36.90 6.36 5.28
C SER A 665 38.35 6.47 5.77
N ALA A 666 38.99 5.34 6.09
CA ALA A 666 40.39 5.30 6.54
C ALA A 666 41.40 5.79 5.49
N ILE A 667 41.00 5.89 4.21
CA ILE A 667 41.82 6.33 3.09
C ILE A 667 41.30 7.61 2.44
N ASN A 668 40.40 8.34 3.11
CA ASN A 668 39.82 9.62 2.68
C ASN A 668 39.10 9.58 1.33
N ILE A 669 38.38 8.50 1.02
CA ILE A 669 37.44 8.46 -0.12
C ILE A 669 36.06 8.91 0.35
N ASP A 670 35.44 9.84 -0.38
CA ASP A 670 34.05 10.27 -0.15
C ASP A 670 33.11 9.09 -0.45
N ALA A 671 32.59 8.47 0.61
CA ALA A 671 31.79 7.26 0.53
C ALA A 671 30.53 7.36 1.39
N HIS A 672 29.41 6.93 0.82
CA HIS A 672 28.12 6.92 1.48
C HIS A 672 27.52 5.52 1.44
N ASN A 673 26.87 5.11 2.52
CA ASN A 673 26.22 3.82 2.61
C ASN A 673 24.70 4.01 2.62
N ILE A 674 23.96 3.21 1.85
CA ILE A 674 22.50 3.32 1.70
C ILE A 674 21.82 1.95 1.73
N GLY A 675 20.51 1.95 1.98
CA GLY A 675 19.70 0.74 2.08
C GLY A 675 20.21 -0.24 3.13
N ASP A 676 19.99 -1.53 2.88
CA ASP A 676 20.24 -2.59 3.86
C ASP A 676 21.73 -2.73 4.27
N SER A 677 22.68 -2.17 3.51
CA SER A 677 24.09 -2.16 3.95
C SER A 677 24.37 -1.12 5.04
N ALA A 678 23.51 -0.10 5.18
CA ALA A 678 23.56 0.87 6.27
C ALA A 678 22.64 0.47 7.43
N GLU A 679 21.39 0.14 7.11
CA GLU A 679 20.37 -0.27 8.07
C GLU A 679 19.34 -1.16 7.37
N VAL A 680 19.04 -2.34 7.94
CA VAL A 680 18.10 -3.30 7.35
C VAL A 680 16.68 -2.72 7.42
N THR A 681 16.21 -2.21 6.29
CA THR A 681 14.97 -1.43 6.17
C THR A 681 14.15 -1.82 4.94
N TYR A 682 14.56 -2.88 4.26
CA TYR A 682 13.86 -3.52 3.13
C TYR A 682 13.66 -2.53 1.96
N ILE A 683 12.70 -2.83 1.07
CA ILE A 683 12.48 -2.05 -0.15
C ILE A 683 12.24 -0.56 0.16
N ASP A 684 11.41 -0.25 1.16
CA ASP A 684 11.09 1.13 1.54
C ASP A 684 12.35 1.93 1.90
N GLY A 685 13.13 1.47 2.87
CA GLY A 685 14.34 2.18 3.27
C GLY A 685 15.44 2.16 2.21
N ALA A 686 15.56 1.09 1.43
CA ALA A 686 16.52 1.03 0.31
C ALA A 686 16.23 2.09 -0.76
N ILE A 687 14.97 2.24 -1.17
CA ILE A 687 14.58 3.25 -2.17
C ILE A 687 14.64 4.67 -1.58
N ARG A 688 14.22 4.84 -0.32
CA ARG A 688 14.22 6.14 0.37
C ARG A 688 15.63 6.69 0.57
N THR A 689 16.51 5.94 1.21
CA THR A 689 17.89 6.40 1.46
C THR A 689 18.67 6.63 0.17
N ALA A 690 18.40 5.85 -0.88
CA ALA A 690 18.93 6.07 -2.22
C ALA A 690 18.50 7.42 -2.79
N ARG A 691 17.19 7.73 -2.75
CA ARG A 691 16.62 8.98 -3.24
C ARG A 691 17.13 10.20 -2.47
N GLU A 692 17.11 10.14 -1.15
CA GLU A 692 17.57 11.21 -0.25
C GLU A 692 19.05 11.53 -0.46
N LEU A 693 19.91 10.50 -0.59
CA LEU A 693 21.32 10.71 -0.89
C LEU A 693 21.51 11.29 -2.29
N ALA A 694 20.87 10.71 -3.30
CA ALA A 694 21.09 11.10 -4.68
C ALA A 694 20.62 12.53 -4.98
N ILE A 695 19.58 13.04 -4.32
CA ILE A 695 19.14 14.45 -4.46
C ILE A 695 20.11 15.44 -3.81
N ARG A 696 20.79 15.02 -2.74
CA ARG A 696 21.75 15.83 -2.00
C ARG A 696 23.12 15.92 -2.69
N LEU A 697 23.53 14.86 -3.39
CA LEU A 697 24.73 14.84 -4.23
C LEU A 697 24.49 15.61 -5.53
#